data_AF-A0A523XQC9-F1
#
_entry.id   AF-A0A523XQC9-F1
#
_cell.length_a   1.000
_cell.length_b   1.000
_cell.length_c   1.000
_cell.angle_alpha   90.00
_cell.angle_beta   90.00
_cell.angle_gamma   90.00
#
_symmetry.space_group_name_H-M   'P 1'
#
loop_
_entity.id
_entity.type
_entity.pdbx_description
1 polymer ?
#
loop_
_entity_poly.entity_id
_entity_poly.type
_entity_poly.pdbx_seq_one_letter_code
_entity_poly.pdbx_strand_id
1 'polypeptide(L)'
;DTELTNILRRRVFEDVNPVARDEVARVYEEYYRAPGRRAVLPTDAVDPDLRKRMSQSYPFHPRTISLLRDKLGQAPKFMQTRGALLLTVLAVKRLHETKSGSPLIHPFHFDPRDELIRQELGKRVFDDERVENAIQTELVDNQEPSRAGRIDTTFGSELGARLTTAILLESALVTSRGEKDPIVGADEANVLLDVLQPGDDETRAENALKAVLETSYHILPIGEKLVFRGEVNLNKFIEDKAKGIRPHRINDEIRRRVRTYVLKGSSLFDSVWWPTSPEEIPDRPGLRLAILPPADPWWISEPKATEKITSLFMTKNQASQPRIYRNSLVVLAPDASHGDNMIGKVRRRLAVQDIYEDGEFRTMLSEEQEKALEREKAKAEALATLRIGMGYRMLFYPSAKGEYKKPTVVCTTLRLSEADLGVDSESFAVRKSRALEVITRRLVDEDKLRKAEYSPEFIREKVFADRSGKMAESRKYGEVEDAFFKDPRLSFIESKEIVRHAVLTGVGQDTWLILSGDRVFSSRTGGEPVLHEDSELILYDTDRARATEEDFCLKCGRRKDACECGDRPPSPPPELCPFCHQPLESCKCGEEWPNLPLQEVPGRVAELAKKKNAKISSVVVQVNKVGDVAFLLRLSSTLAGAKLQTEVGALKVSVDMVNGNDVGTSIQADRPREMWSTIKTAVEGLLAQITSGKGQGKARANLIMRFRQPAGADEVEDALRPLSMSGAEAIKAANVRVKLEESE
;
A
#
# COMPACT_ATOMS: atom_id res chain seq x y z
N ASP A 1 -15.00 -57.92 8.63
CA ASP A 1 -15.67 -57.02 7.66
C ASP A 1 -16.49 -57.82 6.66
N THR A 2 -15.90 -58.85 6.07
CA THR A 2 -16.49 -59.71 5.03
C THR A 2 -17.83 -60.36 5.40
N GLU A 3 -18.06 -60.74 6.66
CA GLU A 3 -19.31 -61.41 7.05
C GLU A 3 -20.54 -60.49 6.92
N LEU A 4 -20.51 -59.30 7.55
CA LEU A 4 -21.61 -58.34 7.47
C LEU A 4 -21.85 -57.89 6.03
N THR A 5 -20.78 -57.58 5.29
CA THR A 5 -20.89 -57.21 3.86
C THR A 5 -21.56 -58.31 3.05
N ASN A 6 -21.16 -59.57 3.22
CA ASN A 6 -21.73 -60.69 2.47
C ASN A 6 -23.22 -60.90 2.80
N ILE A 7 -23.60 -60.72 4.06
CA ILE A 7 -25.01 -60.78 4.49
C ILE A 7 -25.82 -59.67 3.82
N LEU A 8 -25.37 -58.42 3.89
CA LEU A 8 -26.06 -57.28 3.28
C LEU A 8 -26.14 -57.44 1.77
N ARG A 9 -25.03 -57.80 1.12
CA ARG A 9 -24.98 -58.02 -0.34
C ARG A 9 -26.02 -59.04 -0.80
N ARG A 10 -26.06 -60.22 -0.18
CA ARG A 10 -26.98 -61.32 -0.55
C ARG A 10 -28.45 -61.04 -0.23
N ARG A 11 -28.72 -60.20 0.78
CA ARG A 11 -30.10 -59.93 1.24
C ARG A 11 -30.73 -58.72 0.56
N VAL A 12 -29.92 -57.76 0.11
CA VAL A 12 -30.40 -56.50 -0.48
C VAL A 12 -30.34 -56.53 -2.02
N PHE A 13 -29.37 -57.23 -2.60
CA PHE A 13 -29.16 -57.26 -4.05
C PHE A 13 -29.37 -58.67 -4.59
N GLU A 14 -30.04 -58.74 -5.75
CA GLU A 14 -30.22 -60.00 -6.49
C GLU A 14 -28.90 -60.45 -7.14
N ASP A 15 -28.20 -59.54 -7.80
CA ASP A 15 -26.87 -59.76 -8.38
C ASP A 15 -26.00 -58.50 -8.27
N VAL A 16 -24.67 -58.69 -8.33
CA VAL A 16 -23.68 -57.63 -8.23
C VAL A 16 -22.60 -57.84 -9.28
N ASN A 17 -22.57 -56.97 -10.30
CA ASN A 17 -21.67 -57.11 -11.44
C ASN A 17 -20.18 -56.98 -11.03
N PRO A 18 -19.35 -58.03 -11.24
CA PRO A 18 -17.94 -58.03 -10.84
C PRO A 18 -17.05 -57.13 -11.72
N VAL A 19 -17.41 -56.88 -12.98
CA VAL A 19 -16.69 -55.95 -13.85
C VAL A 19 -16.89 -54.52 -13.36
N ALA A 20 -18.14 -54.16 -13.02
CA ALA A 20 -18.46 -52.86 -12.45
C ALA A 20 -17.76 -52.66 -11.09
N ARG A 21 -17.73 -53.70 -10.23
CA ARG A 21 -16.99 -53.69 -8.96
C ARG A 21 -15.52 -53.31 -9.16
N ASP A 22 -14.83 -54.01 -10.06
CA ASP A 22 -13.38 -53.85 -10.25
C ASP A 22 -13.03 -52.49 -10.87
N GLU A 23 -13.92 -51.96 -11.71
CA GLU A 23 -13.80 -50.62 -12.28
C GLU A 23 -14.08 -49.53 -11.24
N VAL A 24 -15.15 -49.63 -10.46
CA VAL A 24 -15.45 -48.68 -9.37
C VAL A 24 -14.32 -48.64 -8.36
N ALA A 25 -13.78 -49.80 -7.96
CA ALA A 25 -12.64 -49.86 -7.05
C ALA A 25 -11.39 -49.17 -7.62
N ARG A 26 -11.15 -49.29 -8.94
CA ARG A 26 -10.04 -48.60 -9.63
C ARG A 26 -10.26 -47.08 -9.65
N VAL A 27 -11.47 -46.62 -10.01
CA VAL A 27 -11.81 -45.20 -10.09
C VAL A 27 -11.69 -44.52 -8.72
N TYR A 28 -12.16 -45.16 -7.65
CA TYR A 28 -12.00 -44.63 -6.29
C TYR A 28 -10.53 -44.59 -5.83
N GLU A 29 -9.74 -45.62 -6.15
CA GLU A 29 -8.31 -45.63 -5.84
C GLU A 29 -7.57 -44.48 -6.53
N GLU A 30 -7.85 -44.27 -7.82
CA GLU A 30 -7.30 -43.16 -8.59
C GLU A 30 -7.73 -41.80 -8.02
N TYR A 31 -9.02 -41.66 -7.70
CA TYR A 31 -9.61 -40.45 -7.15
C TYR A 31 -9.01 -40.07 -5.77
N TYR A 32 -8.89 -41.01 -4.83
CA TYR A 32 -8.33 -40.74 -3.50
C TYR A 32 -6.82 -40.51 -3.54
N ARG A 33 -6.08 -41.13 -4.47
CA ARG A 33 -4.63 -40.94 -4.61
C ARG A 33 -4.23 -39.61 -5.26
N ALA A 34 -5.17 -38.90 -5.88
CA ALA A 34 -4.90 -37.58 -6.45
C ALA A 34 -4.31 -36.64 -5.38
N PRO A 35 -3.27 -35.83 -5.70
CA PRO A 35 -2.51 -35.08 -4.71
C PRO A 35 -3.32 -34.23 -3.73
N GLY A 36 -4.36 -33.54 -4.21
CA GLY A 36 -5.21 -32.72 -3.35
C GLY A 36 -6.07 -33.54 -2.37
N ARG A 37 -6.71 -34.62 -2.83
CA ARG A 37 -7.50 -35.53 -1.96
C ARG A 37 -6.61 -36.22 -0.94
N ARG A 38 -5.43 -36.68 -1.35
CA ARG A 38 -4.46 -37.33 -0.46
C ARG A 38 -3.99 -36.43 0.69
N ALA A 39 -3.98 -35.11 0.51
CA ALA A 39 -3.56 -34.18 1.54
C ALA A 39 -4.60 -33.99 2.67
N VAL A 40 -5.88 -34.22 2.37
CA VAL A 40 -7.00 -33.94 3.29
C VAL A 40 -7.66 -35.21 3.84
N LEU A 41 -7.44 -36.35 3.21
CA LEU A 41 -7.97 -37.65 3.62
C LEU A 41 -7.08 -38.35 4.66
N PRO A 42 -7.64 -39.28 5.46
CA PRO A 42 -6.87 -40.10 6.39
C PRO A 42 -5.79 -40.93 5.69
N THR A 43 -4.70 -41.22 6.40
CA THR A 43 -3.55 -41.95 5.81
C THR A 43 -3.90 -43.37 5.33
N ASP A 44 -4.85 -44.04 5.99
CA ASP A 44 -5.37 -45.36 5.65
C ASP A 44 -6.41 -45.33 4.50
N ALA A 45 -6.80 -44.13 4.03
CA ALA A 45 -7.67 -43.96 2.87
C ALA A 45 -6.95 -44.24 1.54
N VAL A 46 -5.61 -44.19 1.52
CA VAL A 46 -4.77 -44.36 0.32
C VAL A 46 -3.78 -45.53 0.45
N ASP A 47 -4.04 -46.46 1.37
CA ASP A 47 -3.18 -47.61 1.59
C ASP A 47 -3.03 -48.50 0.32
N PRO A 48 -2.02 -49.37 0.24
CA PRO A 48 -1.83 -50.26 -0.91
C PRO A 48 -2.96 -51.27 -1.14
N ASP A 49 -3.74 -51.58 -0.12
CA ASP A 49 -4.84 -52.56 -0.14
C ASP A 49 -6.22 -51.92 -0.40
N LEU A 50 -6.29 -50.61 -0.62
CA LEU A 50 -7.53 -49.85 -0.80
C LEU A 50 -8.43 -50.48 -1.87
N ARG A 51 -7.86 -50.79 -3.04
CA ARG A 51 -8.61 -51.39 -4.15
C ARG A 51 -9.21 -52.74 -3.76
N LYS A 52 -8.46 -53.54 -3.01
CA LYS A 52 -8.92 -54.85 -2.51
C LYS A 52 -10.04 -54.67 -1.49
N ARG A 53 -9.89 -53.75 -0.54
CA ARG A 53 -10.94 -53.39 0.44
C ARG A 53 -12.22 -52.92 -0.25
N MET A 54 -12.12 -52.01 -1.20
CA MET A 54 -13.25 -51.51 -2.01
C MET A 54 -13.95 -52.63 -2.78
N SER A 55 -13.19 -53.52 -3.41
CA SER A 55 -13.74 -54.67 -4.14
C SER A 55 -14.46 -55.63 -3.18
N GLN A 56 -13.89 -55.86 -1.99
CA GLN A 56 -14.50 -56.72 -0.98
C GLN A 56 -15.77 -56.12 -0.38
N SER A 57 -15.88 -54.80 -0.25
CA SER A 57 -17.03 -54.09 0.32
C SER A 57 -18.14 -53.79 -0.69
N TYR A 58 -17.85 -53.79 -2.00
CA TYR A 58 -18.81 -53.44 -3.06
C TYR A 58 -20.17 -54.17 -2.92
N PRO A 59 -21.32 -53.50 -3.09
CA PRO A 59 -21.51 -52.11 -3.54
C PRO A 59 -21.41 -51.05 -2.43
N PHE A 60 -20.86 -51.38 -1.25
CA PHE A 60 -20.70 -50.44 -0.15
C PHE A 60 -19.31 -49.81 -0.15
N HIS A 61 -19.23 -48.54 0.24
CA HIS A 61 -17.96 -47.95 0.63
C HIS A 61 -17.45 -48.64 1.92
N PRO A 62 -16.14 -48.91 2.08
CA PRO A 62 -15.62 -49.60 3.28
C PRO A 62 -16.05 -48.93 4.59
N ARG A 63 -16.05 -47.59 4.62
CA ARG A 63 -16.50 -46.81 5.80
C ARG A 63 -17.96 -47.09 6.17
N THR A 64 -18.83 -47.38 5.22
CA THR A 64 -20.25 -47.72 5.47
C THR A 64 -20.35 -48.98 6.33
N ILE A 65 -19.52 -49.99 6.04
CA ILE A 65 -19.51 -51.25 6.79
C ILE A 65 -18.93 -51.03 8.19
N SER A 66 -17.83 -50.27 8.29
CA SER A 66 -17.25 -49.88 9.58
C SER A 66 -18.24 -49.10 10.43
N LEU A 67 -18.93 -48.10 9.87
CA LEU A 67 -19.95 -47.32 10.57
C LEU A 67 -21.07 -48.22 11.12
N LEU A 68 -21.64 -49.09 10.28
CA LEU A 68 -22.72 -50.00 10.68
C LEU A 68 -22.31 -50.95 11.80
N ARG A 69 -21.06 -51.43 11.80
CA ARG A 69 -20.56 -52.39 12.79
C ARG A 69 -20.06 -51.70 14.07
N ASP A 70 -19.21 -50.69 13.91
CA ASP A 70 -18.37 -50.13 14.97
C ASP A 70 -19.02 -48.94 15.66
N LYS A 71 -19.89 -48.19 14.96
CA LYS A 71 -20.65 -47.08 15.55
C LYS A 71 -22.10 -47.52 15.83
N LEU A 72 -22.89 -47.69 14.79
CA LEU A 72 -24.32 -48.02 14.91
C LEU A 72 -24.53 -49.37 15.61
N GLY A 73 -23.70 -50.36 15.28
CA GLY A 73 -23.71 -51.70 15.88
C GLY A 73 -23.48 -51.75 17.38
N GLN A 74 -22.91 -50.69 17.98
CA GLN A 74 -22.69 -50.60 19.42
C GLN A 74 -23.81 -49.85 20.16
N ALA A 75 -24.80 -49.30 19.43
CA ALA A 75 -25.92 -48.63 20.07
C ALA A 75 -26.83 -49.67 20.77
N PRO A 76 -27.29 -49.45 22.01
CA PRO A 76 -27.94 -50.49 22.83
C PRO A 76 -29.16 -51.15 22.20
N LYS A 77 -29.94 -50.39 21.41
CA LYS A 77 -31.18 -50.86 20.76
C LYS A 77 -30.96 -51.26 19.29
N PHE A 78 -29.74 -51.10 18.76
CA PHE A 78 -29.44 -51.42 17.38
C PHE A 78 -29.02 -52.88 17.26
N MET A 79 -29.96 -53.73 16.86
CA MET A 79 -29.70 -55.14 16.57
C MET A 79 -28.75 -55.26 15.36
N GLN A 80 -27.44 -55.33 15.61
CA GLN A 80 -26.35 -55.13 14.63
C GLN A 80 -26.66 -55.62 13.20
N THR A 81 -27.04 -56.89 13.02
CA THR A 81 -27.29 -57.44 11.67
C THR A 81 -28.67 -57.04 11.10
N ARG A 82 -29.74 -57.07 11.91
CA ARG A 82 -31.11 -56.77 11.45
C ARG A 82 -31.32 -55.27 11.23
N GLY A 83 -30.78 -54.45 12.12
CA GLY A 83 -30.77 -52.99 12.01
C GLY A 83 -29.97 -52.54 10.79
N ALA A 84 -28.77 -53.10 10.60
CA ALA A 84 -27.96 -52.79 9.41
C ALA A 84 -28.67 -53.18 8.12
N LEU A 85 -29.30 -54.36 8.07
CA LEU A 85 -30.07 -54.77 6.89
C LEU A 85 -31.22 -53.81 6.59
N LEU A 86 -32.01 -53.44 7.59
CA LEU A 86 -33.15 -52.54 7.40
C LEU A 86 -32.71 -51.14 6.92
N LEU A 87 -31.72 -50.53 7.59
CA LEU A 87 -31.18 -49.23 7.16
C LEU A 87 -30.62 -49.30 5.74
N THR A 88 -29.93 -50.39 5.41
CA THR A 88 -29.38 -50.59 4.06
C THR A 88 -30.48 -50.69 3.01
N VAL A 89 -31.55 -51.44 3.27
CA VAL A 89 -32.70 -51.54 2.36
C VAL A 89 -33.33 -50.16 2.14
N LEU A 90 -33.52 -49.37 3.21
CA LEU A 90 -34.08 -48.02 3.12
C LEU A 90 -33.17 -47.08 2.31
N ALA A 91 -31.86 -47.11 2.55
CA ALA A 91 -30.90 -46.31 1.80
C ALA A 91 -30.88 -46.68 0.30
N VAL A 92 -30.88 -47.97 -0.03
CA VAL A 92 -30.92 -48.45 -1.42
C VAL A 92 -32.23 -48.06 -2.09
N LYS A 93 -33.36 -48.20 -1.39
CA LYS A 93 -34.67 -47.75 -1.89
C LYS A 93 -34.63 -46.26 -2.25
N ARG A 94 -34.13 -45.41 -1.34
CA ARG A 94 -34.01 -43.97 -1.56
C ARG A 94 -33.10 -43.64 -2.73
N LEU A 95 -31.94 -44.29 -2.83
CA LEU A 95 -31.00 -44.12 -3.95
C LEU A 95 -31.66 -44.47 -5.29
N HIS A 96 -32.48 -45.51 -5.33
CA HIS A 96 -33.22 -45.92 -6.52
C HIS A 96 -34.31 -44.90 -6.89
N GLU A 97 -35.13 -44.48 -5.91
CA GLU A 97 -36.21 -43.50 -6.11
C GLU A 97 -35.69 -42.13 -6.57
N THR A 98 -34.56 -41.69 -6.02
CA THR A 98 -33.90 -40.43 -6.37
C THR A 98 -33.04 -40.51 -7.63
N LYS A 99 -32.90 -41.69 -8.24
CA LYS A 99 -32.03 -41.96 -9.39
C LYS A 99 -30.59 -41.47 -9.15
N SER A 100 -30.08 -41.69 -7.94
CA SER A 100 -28.72 -41.29 -7.57
C SER A 100 -27.69 -41.98 -8.46
N GLY A 101 -26.73 -41.20 -8.96
CA GLY A 101 -25.60 -41.69 -9.74
C GLY A 101 -24.41 -42.16 -8.89
N SER A 102 -24.58 -42.34 -7.58
CA SER A 102 -23.47 -42.70 -6.70
C SER A 102 -22.97 -44.13 -6.99
N PRO A 103 -21.65 -44.34 -7.26
CA PRO A 103 -21.14 -45.66 -7.60
C PRO A 103 -21.05 -46.61 -6.40
N LEU A 104 -21.01 -46.08 -5.17
CA LEU A 104 -20.96 -46.84 -3.93
C LEU A 104 -21.99 -46.31 -2.94
N ILE A 105 -22.46 -47.18 -2.04
CA ILE A 105 -23.28 -46.76 -0.91
C ILE A 105 -22.34 -46.26 0.20
N HIS A 106 -22.20 -44.94 0.29
CA HIS A 106 -21.51 -44.20 1.34
C HIS A 106 -22.29 -44.08 2.66
N PRO A 107 -21.60 -43.75 3.79
CA PRO A 107 -22.24 -43.45 5.07
C PRO A 107 -23.37 -42.43 4.99
N PHE A 108 -23.17 -41.32 4.26
CA PHE A 108 -24.17 -40.24 4.17
C PHE A 108 -25.47 -40.66 3.46
N HIS A 109 -25.53 -41.83 2.83
CA HIS A 109 -26.77 -42.33 2.24
C HIS A 109 -27.77 -42.88 3.27
N PHE A 110 -27.34 -43.07 4.53
CA PHE A 110 -28.28 -43.21 5.65
C PHE A 110 -28.83 -41.83 6.05
N ASP A 111 -29.46 -41.18 5.08
CA ASP A 111 -29.87 -39.78 5.09
C ASP A 111 -31.18 -39.59 5.88
N PRO A 112 -31.16 -38.93 7.05
CA PRO A 112 -32.34 -38.72 7.88
C PRO A 112 -33.28 -37.64 7.32
N ARG A 113 -33.00 -37.04 6.16
CA ARG A 113 -34.03 -36.30 5.41
C ARG A 113 -35.16 -37.23 4.96
N ASP A 114 -34.87 -38.52 4.81
CA ASP A 114 -35.89 -39.55 4.64
C ASP A 114 -36.56 -39.88 5.97
N GLU A 115 -37.89 -39.78 6.02
CA GLU A 115 -38.66 -40.05 7.24
C GLU A 115 -38.45 -41.48 7.77
N LEU A 116 -38.38 -42.48 6.89
CA LEU A 116 -38.24 -43.87 7.34
C LEU A 116 -36.85 -44.14 7.90
N ILE A 117 -35.81 -43.60 7.25
CA ILE A 117 -34.43 -43.69 7.76
C ILE A 117 -34.33 -42.95 9.10
N ARG A 118 -34.89 -41.74 9.20
CA ARG A 118 -34.90 -40.94 10.44
C ARG A 118 -35.57 -41.67 11.59
N GLN A 119 -36.76 -42.24 11.37
CA GLN A 119 -37.47 -43.01 12.40
C GLN A 119 -36.66 -44.23 12.88
N GLU A 120 -36.00 -44.96 11.99
CA GLU A 120 -35.19 -46.12 12.38
C GLU A 120 -33.93 -45.71 13.15
N LEU A 121 -33.25 -44.65 12.73
CA LEU A 121 -32.12 -44.07 13.47
C LEU A 121 -32.55 -43.54 14.83
N GLY A 122 -33.63 -42.75 14.89
CA GLY A 122 -34.18 -42.20 16.13
C GLY A 122 -34.55 -43.28 17.15
N LYS A 123 -35.25 -44.34 16.72
CA LYS A 123 -35.71 -45.40 17.63
C LYS A 123 -34.61 -46.36 18.09
N ARG A 124 -33.62 -46.67 17.24
CA ARG A 124 -32.66 -47.76 17.50
C ARG A 124 -31.25 -47.29 17.80
N VAL A 125 -30.88 -46.08 17.38
CA VAL A 125 -29.52 -45.55 17.50
C VAL A 125 -29.51 -44.45 18.55
N PHE A 126 -30.24 -43.36 18.32
CA PHE A 126 -30.14 -42.17 19.15
C PHE A 126 -30.98 -42.26 20.43
N ASP A 127 -32.25 -42.68 20.32
CA ASP A 127 -33.20 -42.81 21.42
C ASP A 127 -33.31 -41.55 22.30
N ASP A 128 -33.18 -40.36 21.70
CA ASP A 128 -33.23 -39.06 22.38
C ASP A 128 -33.97 -38.04 21.52
N GLU A 129 -35.07 -37.50 22.05
CA GLU A 129 -35.91 -36.50 21.38
C GLU A 129 -35.14 -35.21 21.06
N ARG A 130 -34.12 -34.87 21.84
CA ARG A 130 -33.27 -33.68 21.58
C ARG A 130 -32.46 -33.85 20.31
N VAL A 131 -31.99 -35.07 20.03
CA VAL A 131 -31.27 -35.37 18.79
C VAL A 131 -32.22 -35.35 17.59
N GLU A 132 -33.45 -35.84 17.75
CA GLU A 132 -34.47 -35.75 16.70
C GLU A 132 -34.78 -34.28 16.34
N ASN A 133 -34.99 -33.42 17.34
CA ASN A 133 -35.20 -31.99 17.13
C ASN A 133 -33.99 -31.31 16.45
N ALA A 134 -32.77 -31.73 16.81
CA ALA A 134 -31.54 -31.27 16.19
C ALA A 134 -31.45 -31.68 14.71
N ILE A 135 -31.82 -32.93 14.37
CA ILE A 135 -31.88 -33.41 12.98
C ILE A 135 -32.88 -32.57 12.18
N GLN A 136 -34.06 -32.30 12.73
CA GLN A 136 -35.05 -31.46 12.07
C GLN A 136 -34.55 -30.03 11.81
N THR A 137 -33.73 -29.49 12.71
CA THR A 137 -33.14 -28.15 12.55
C THR A 137 -32.00 -28.12 11.54
N GLU A 138 -31.12 -29.11 11.57
CA GLU A 138 -29.89 -29.10 10.77
C GLU A 138 -30.09 -29.64 9.34
N LEU A 139 -30.96 -30.64 9.14
CA LEU A 139 -31.04 -31.42 7.91
C LEU A 139 -32.39 -31.37 7.19
N VAL A 140 -33.49 -31.19 7.92
CA VAL A 140 -34.85 -31.32 7.34
C VAL A 140 -35.39 -29.94 6.97
N ASP A 141 -35.63 -29.73 5.69
CA ASP A 141 -36.27 -28.50 5.23
C ASP A 141 -37.72 -28.45 5.72
N ASN A 142 -38.10 -27.32 6.33
CA ASN A 142 -39.46 -27.05 6.80
C ASN A 142 -40.03 -25.85 6.02
N GLN A 143 -40.71 -24.91 6.68
CA GLN A 143 -41.13 -23.65 6.05
C GLN A 143 -39.94 -22.81 5.55
N GLU A 144 -38.77 -22.99 6.19
CA GLU A 144 -37.49 -22.45 5.75
C GLU A 144 -36.50 -23.59 5.44
N PRO A 145 -35.52 -23.37 4.55
CA PRO A 145 -34.44 -24.32 4.34
C PRO A 145 -33.69 -24.61 5.65
N SER A 146 -33.38 -25.88 5.87
CA SER A 146 -32.51 -26.36 6.95
C SER A 146 -31.13 -25.70 6.89
N ARG A 147 -30.36 -25.80 7.98
CA ARG A 147 -29.01 -25.22 8.02
C ARG A 147 -28.11 -25.83 6.94
N ALA A 148 -28.15 -27.15 6.79
CA ALA A 148 -27.49 -27.85 5.70
C ALA A 148 -28.01 -27.43 4.32
N GLY A 149 -29.33 -27.29 4.15
CA GLY A 149 -29.93 -26.86 2.87
C GLY A 149 -29.51 -25.46 2.43
N ARG A 150 -29.29 -24.53 3.38
CA ARG A 150 -28.72 -23.19 3.08
C ARG A 150 -27.29 -23.29 2.54
N ILE A 151 -26.49 -24.20 3.09
CA ILE A 151 -25.14 -24.48 2.61
C ILE A 151 -25.22 -25.12 1.23
N ASP A 152 -26.11 -26.09 1.04
CA ASP A 152 -26.29 -26.75 -0.26
C ASP A 152 -26.65 -25.77 -1.37
N THR A 153 -27.52 -24.79 -1.07
CA THR A 153 -27.88 -23.70 -1.99
C THR A 153 -26.67 -22.84 -2.32
N THR A 154 -25.87 -22.46 -1.32
CA THR A 154 -24.68 -21.62 -1.49
C THR A 154 -23.62 -22.32 -2.33
N PHE A 155 -23.41 -23.60 -2.07
CA PHE A 155 -22.41 -24.41 -2.74
C PHE A 155 -22.95 -25.06 -4.00
N GLY A 156 -24.24 -24.98 -4.36
CA GLY A 156 -24.81 -25.60 -5.56
C GLY A 156 -24.66 -27.13 -5.63
N SER A 157 -24.67 -27.80 -4.49
CA SER A 157 -24.46 -29.26 -4.34
C SER A 157 -24.93 -29.71 -2.96
N GLU A 158 -25.28 -30.98 -2.76
CA GLU A 158 -25.74 -31.52 -1.46
C GLU A 158 -24.62 -31.71 -0.40
N LEU A 159 -23.50 -30.98 -0.50
CA LEU A 159 -22.36 -31.17 0.39
C LEU A 159 -22.68 -30.87 1.86
N GLY A 160 -23.46 -29.82 2.13
CA GLY A 160 -23.91 -29.48 3.47
C GLY A 160 -24.73 -30.61 4.10
N ALA A 161 -25.70 -31.17 3.37
CA ALA A 161 -26.50 -32.31 3.86
C ALA A 161 -25.65 -33.56 4.07
N ARG A 162 -24.73 -33.88 3.14
CA ARG A 162 -23.86 -35.06 3.24
C ARG A 162 -22.90 -34.98 4.44
N LEU A 163 -22.22 -33.84 4.61
CA LEU A 163 -21.29 -33.60 5.72
C LEU A 163 -22.01 -33.64 7.06
N THR A 164 -23.16 -32.97 7.16
CA THR A 164 -23.96 -32.95 8.38
C THR A 164 -24.47 -34.36 8.74
N THR A 165 -24.91 -35.13 7.74
CA THR A 165 -25.32 -36.54 7.93
C THR A 165 -24.16 -37.42 8.36
N ALA A 166 -22.98 -37.29 7.75
CA ALA A 166 -21.80 -38.05 8.14
C ALA A 166 -21.42 -37.78 9.60
N ILE A 167 -21.35 -36.50 10.01
CA ILE A 167 -21.05 -36.11 11.40
C ILE A 167 -22.10 -36.66 12.37
N LEU A 168 -23.40 -36.59 12.01
CA LEU A 168 -24.48 -37.17 12.80
C LEU A 168 -24.29 -38.67 13.04
N LEU A 169 -24.02 -39.43 11.99
CA LEU A 169 -23.86 -40.89 12.06
C LEU A 169 -22.59 -41.28 12.81
N GLU A 170 -21.48 -40.57 12.61
CA GLU A 170 -20.24 -40.77 13.37
C GLU A 170 -20.42 -40.45 14.87
N SER A 171 -21.44 -39.64 15.20
CA SER A 171 -21.86 -39.29 16.56
C SER A 171 -22.95 -40.20 17.13
N ALA A 172 -23.25 -41.34 16.47
CA ALA A 172 -24.31 -42.28 16.85
C ALA A 172 -24.39 -42.65 18.35
N LEU A 173 -23.24 -42.72 19.02
CA LEU A 173 -23.15 -43.18 20.41
C LEU A 173 -23.15 -42.03 21.44
N VAL A 174 -23.34 -40.78 21.01
CA VAL A 174 -23.29 -39.59 21.87
C VAL A 174 -24.24 -39.68 23.06
N THR A 175 -25.45 -40.24 22.87
CA THR A 175 -26.47 -40.38 23.93
C THR A 175 -26.12 -41.48 24.93
N SER A 176 -25.56 -42.59 24.44
CA SER A 176 -25.27 -43.77 25.26
C SER A 176 -23.92 -43.75 25.98
N ARG A 177 -22.92 -43.04 25.43
CA ARG A 177 -21.54 -43.00 25.95
C ARG A 177 -21.02 -41.62 26.32
N GLY A 178 -21.75 -40.57 25.93
CA GLY A 178 -21.34 -39.18 26.14
C GLY A 178 -20.38 -38.67 25.06
N GLU A 179 -20.35 -37.35 24.92
CA GLU A 179 -19.64 -36.64 23.84
C GLU A 179 -18.11 -36.73 23.91
N LYS A 180 -17.54 -37.03 25.09
CA LYS A 180 -16.09 -37.15 25.30
C LYS A 180 -15.56 -38.57 25.08
N ASP A 181 -16.41 -39.55 24.74
CA ASP A 181 -15.97 -40.93 24.50
C ASP A 181 -15.09 -41.02 23.23
N PRO A 182 -13.93 -41.72 23.26
CA PRO A 182 -13.06 -41.92 22.12
C PRO A 182 -13.69 -42.62 20.91
N ILE A 183 -14.90 -43.18 20.99
CA ILE A 183 -15.62 -43.71 19.83
C ILE A 183 -16.61 -42.71 19.22
N VAL A 184 -17.03 -41.67 19.94
CA VAL A 184 -18.04 -40.71 19.47
C VAL A 184 -17.40 -39.68 18.56
N GLY A 185 -18.07 -39.33 17.46
CA GLY A 185 -17.60 -38.36 16.46
C GLY A 185 -16.50 -38.91 15.56
N ALA A 186 -16.03 -38.04 14.67
CA ALA A 186 -14.93 -38.29 13.74
C ALA A 186 -14.14 -36.99 13.50
N ASP A 187 -12.86 -37.11 13.17
CA ASP A 187 -12.07 -35.96 12.71
C ASP A 187 -12.52 -35.48 11.31
N GLU A 188 -12.07 -34.29 10.91
CA GLU A 188 -12.44 -33.68 9.63
C GLU A 188 -12.08 -34.58 8.44
N ALA A 189 -10.92 -35.26 8.50
CA ALA A 189 -10.44 -36.12 7.43
C ALA A 189 -11.36 -37.34 7.22
N ASN A 190 -11.79 -38.00 8.29
CA ASN A 190 -12.73 -39.11 8.22
C ASN A 190 -14.12 -38.66 7.74
N VAL A 191 -14.60 -37.49 8.17
CA VAL A 191 -15.86 -36.92 7.66
C VAL A 191 -15.79 -36.67 6.16
N LEU A 192 -14.68 -36.14 5.66
CA LEU A 192 -14.46 -35.95 4.22
C LEU A 192 -14.40 -37.30 3.47
N LEU A 193 -13.74 -38.32 4.04
CA LEU A 193 -13.70 -39.67 3.47
C LEU A 193 -15.09 -40.32 3.37
N ASP A 194 -15.96 -40.03 4.34
CA ASP A 194 -17.33 -40.55 4.33
C ASP A 194 -18.17 -39.91 3.21
N VAL A 195 -17.87 -38.66 2.82
CA VAL A 195 -18.68 -37.86 1.90
C VAL A 195 -18.15 -37.82 0.45
N LEU A 196 -16.84 -37.80 0.26
CA LEU A 196 -16.25 -37.62 -1.05
C LEU A 196 -16.45 -38.86 -1.95
N GLN A 197 -16.94 -38.63 -3.16
CA GLN A 197 -17.06 -39.63 -4.22
C GLN A 197 -16.41 -39.12 -5.52
N PRO A 198 -16.07 -40.00 -6.48
CA PRO A 198 -15.50 -39.60 -7.76
C PRO A 198 -16.33 -38.51 -8.46
N GLY A 199 -15.64 -37.44 -8.85
CA GLY A 199 -16.25 -36.25 -9.45
C GLY A 199 -16.46 -35.09 -8.48
N ASP A 200 -16.40 -35.31 -7.16
CA ASP A 200 -16.44 -34.23 -6.18
C ASP A 200 -15.11 -33.45 -6.16
N ASP A 201 -15.17 -32.19 -5.73
CA ASP A 201 -14.02 -31.31 -5.51
C ASP A 201 -13.72 -31.23 -4.01
N GLU A 202 -12.50 -31.58 -3.61
CA GLU A 202 -12.05 -31.64 -2.22
C GLU A 202 -12.05 -30.25 -1.56
N THR A 203 -11.61 -29.23 -2.27
CA THR A 203 -11.55 -27.87 -1.73
C THR A 203 -12.95 -27.32 -1.52
N ARG A 204 -13.89 -27.61 -2.42
CA ARG A 204 -15.32 -27.29 -2.24
C ARG A 204 -15.90 -27.99 -1.03
N ALA A 205 -15.57 -29.27 -0.81
CA ALA A 205 -16.02 -30.04 0.35
C ALA A 205 -15.45 -29.50 1.68
N GLU A 206 -14.16 -29.18 1.74
CA GLU A 206 -13.53 -28.54 2.91
C GLU A 206 -14.16 -27.19 3.24
N ASN A 207 -14.44 -26.37 2.21
CA ASN A 207 -15.11 -25.08 2.40
C ASN A 207 -16.56 -25.25 2.86
N ALA A 208 -17.27 -26.26 2.34
CA ALA A 208 -18.62 -26.59 2.81
C ALA A 208 -18.60 -27.09 4.27
N LEU A 209 -17.59 -27.90 4.66
CA LEU A 209 -17.42 -28.36 6.04
C LEU A 209 -17.18 -27.18 6.98
N LYS A 210 -16.30 -26.24 6.62
CA LYS A 210 -16.11 -25.00 7.38
C LYS A 210 -17.43 -24.23 7.54
N ALA A 211 -18.23 -24.12 6.48
CA ALA A 211 -19.53 -23.47 6.55
C ALA A 211 -20.53 -24.21 7.46
N VAL A 212 -20.53 -25.55 7.46
CA VAL A 212 -21.32 -26.37 8.40
C VAL A 212 -20.91 -26.06 9.84
N LEU A 213 -19.61 -26.09 10.15
CA LEU A 213 -19.10 -25.85 11.50
C LEU A 213 -19.34 -24.40 11.97
N GLU A 214 -19.25 -23.42 11.09
CA GLU A 214 -19.49 -22.02 11.44
C GLU A 214 -20.96 -21.71 11.71
N THR A 215 -21.88 -22.43 11.07
CA THR A 215 -23.31 -22.11 11.13
C THR A 215 -24.09 -23.08 12.00
N SER A 216 -23.69 -24.34 12.16
CA SER A 216 -24.47 -25.34 12.89
C SER A 216 -24.79 -24.91 14.32
N TYR A 217 -25.98 -25.29 14.78
CA TYR A 217 -26.41 -25.17 16.18
C TYR A 217 -26.09 -26.41 17.00
N HIS A 218 -25.90 -27.56 16.35
CA HIS A 218 -25.82 -28.85 17.01
C HIS A 218 -24.50 -29.59 16.79
N ILE A 219 -23.62 -29.05 15.94
CA ILE A 219 -22.28 -29.57 15.71
C ILE A 219 -21.26 -28.69 16.42
N LEU A 220 -20.29 -29.30 17.10
CA LEU A 220 -19.12 -28.63 17.67
C LEU A 220 -17.88 -29.52 17.63
N PRO A 221 -16.67 -28.92 17.63
CA PRO A 221 -15.44 -29.65 17.83
C PRO A 221 -15.25 -30.00 19.32
N ILE A 222 -14.91 -31.26 19.60
CA ILE A 222 -14.50 -31.78 20.91
C ILE A 222 -13.15 -32.47 20.73
N GLY A 223 -12.08 -31.79 21.14
CA GLY A 223 -10.72 -32.18 20.76
C GLY A 223 -10.54 -32.07 19.23
N GLU A 224 -10.11 -33.15 18.59
CA GLU A 224 -9.94 -33.22 17.13
C GLU A 224 -11.20 -33.71 16.40
N LYS A 225 -12.29 -34.01 17.13
CA LYS A 225 -13.47 -34.63 16.57
C LYS A 225 -14.64 -33.67 16.44
N LEU A 226 -15.40 -33.86 15.38
CA LEU A 226 -16.69 -33.23 15.17
C LEU A 226 -17.77 -34.11 15.78
N VAL A 227 -18.59 -33.52 16.65
CA VAL A 227 -19.67 -34.22 17.35
C VAL A 227 -20.99 -33.51 17.11
N PHE A 228 -22.00 -34.28 16.70
CA PHE A 228 -23.40 -33.86 16.62
C PHE A 228 -24.10 -34.18 17.95
N ARG A 229 -24.78 -33.21 18.55
CA ARG A 229 -25.49 -33.36 19.82
C ARG A 229 -26.90 -32.79 19.80
N GLY A 230 -27.73 -33.21 20.76
CA GLY A 230 -29.09 -32.69 20.91
C GLY A 230 -29.14 -31.26 21.45
N GLU A 231 -28.16 -30.84 22.26
CA GLU A 231 -28.13 -29.50 22.83
C GLU A 231 -27.63 -28.44 21.85
N VAL A 232 -28.29 -27.29 21.83
CA VAL A 232 -27.87 -26.15 21.02
C VAL A 232 -26.56 -25.55 21.52
N ASN A 233 -25.75 -25.01 20.62
CA ASN A 233 -24.48 -24.35 20.91
C ASN A 233 -24.64 -22.81 20.90
N LEU A 234 -23.53 -22.10 21.12
CA LEU A 234 -23.48 -20.64 21.21
C LEU A 234 -24.01 -19.93 19.93
N ASN A 235 -23.90 -20.56 18.75
CA ASN A 235 -24.35 -19.95 17.50
C ASN A 235 -25.86 -19.65 17.51
N LYS A 236 -26.68 -20.52 18.11
CA LYS A 236 -28.12 -20.27 18.22
C LYS A 236 -28.42 -19.03 19.05
N PHE A 237 -27.79 -18.92 20.22
CA PHE A 237 -27.96 -17.76 21.10
C PHE A 237 -27.51 -16.47 20.42
N ILE A 238 -26.38 -16.50 19.70
CA ILE A 238 -25.89 -15.35 18.92
C ILE A 238 -26.88 -14.98 17.81
N GLU A 239 -27.40 -15.96 17.06
CA GLU A 239 -28.33 -15.71 15.96
C GLU A 239 -29.66 -15.14 16.48
N ASP A 240 -30.19 -15.68 17.58
CA ASP A 240 -31.42 -15.17 18.20
C ASP A 240 -31.23 -13.77 18.77
N LYS A 241 -30.09 -13.49 19.43
CA LYS A 241 -29.76 -12.14 19.89
C LYS A 241 -29.60 -11.18 18.70
N ALA A 242 -28.99 -11.63 17.60
CA ALA A 242 -28.79 -10.84 16.40
C ALA A 242 -30.11 -10.38 15.76
N LYS A 243 -31.16 -11.21 15.77
CA LYS A 243 -32.51 -10.85 15.28
C LYS A 243 -33.10 -9.64 16.03
N GLY A 244 -32.77 -9.48 17.32
CA GLY A 244 -33.23 -8.36 18.15
C GLY A 244 -32.46 -7.04 17.96
N ILE A 245 -31.33 -7.04 17.24
CA ILE A 245 -30.49 -5.84 17.07
C ILE A 245 -31.15 -4.87 16.07
N ARG A 246 -31.55 -3.71 16.60
CA ARG A 246 -32.22 -2.65 15.83
C ARG A 246 -31.25 -1.98 14.82
N PRO A 247 -31.73 -1.57 13.62
CA PRO A 247 -30.88 -0.96 12.58
C PRO A 247 -30.08 0.28 13.02
N HIS A 248 -30.63 1.14 13.87
CA HIS A 248 -29.90 2.33 14.33
C HIS A 248 -28.63 1.99 15.12
N ARG A 249 -28.67 0.94 15.98
CA ARG A 249 -27.47 0.48 16.71
C ARG A 249 -26.39 0.00 15.75
N ILE A 250 -26.78 -0.64 14.64
CA ILE A 250 -25.85 -1.08 13.60
C ILE A 250 -25.18 0.13 12.95
N ASN A 251 -25.97 1.14 12.55
CA ASN A 251 -25.45 2.34 11.90
C ASN A 251 -24.52 3.13 12.82
N ASP A 252 -24.90 3.31 14.09
CA ASP A 252 -24.07 3.99 15.08
C ASP A 252 -22.77 3.24 15.35
N GLU A 253 -22.83 1.91 15.37
CA GLU A 253 -21.65 1.07 15.52
C GLU A 253 -20.72 1.12 14.30
N ILE A 254 -21.27 1.13 13.08
CA ILE A 254 -20.49 1.37 11.85
C ILE A 254 -19.80 2.72 11.95
N ARG A 255 -20.53 3.79 12.27
CA ARG A 255 -19.98 5.13 12.41
C ARG A 255 -18.84 5.18 13.43
N ARG A 256 -19.06 4.59 14.61
CA ARG A 256 -18.05 4.50 15.67
C ARG A 256 -16.81 3.77 15.18
N ARG A 257 -16.95 2.64 14.48
CA ARG A 257 -15.80 1.85 14.00
C ARG A 257 -15.04 2.50 12.86
N VAL A 258 -15.72 3.15 11.91
CA VAL A 258 -15.03 3.90 10.85
C VAL A 258 -14.12 4.96 11.47
N ARG A 259 -14.62 5.70 12.48
CA ARG A 259 -13.84 6.73 13.18
C ARG A 259 -12.72 6.18 14.04
N THR A 260 -12.99 5.12 14.82
CA THR A 260 -12.07 4.65 15.87
C THR A 260 -11.04 3.66 15.37
N TYR A 261 -11.34 2.87 14.32
CA TYR A 261 -10.46 1.79 13.85
C TYR A 261 -10.03 1.98 12.39
N VAL A 262 -10.97 2.25 11.48
CA VAL A 262 -10.67 2.27 10.03
C VAL A 262 -9.89 3.53 9.63
N LEU A 263 -10.36 4.72 10.02
CA LEU A 263 -9.77 6.01 9.66
C LEU A 263 -9.08 6.67 10.86
N LYS A 264 -8.36 5.86 11.66
CA LYS A 264 -7.60 6.33 12.81
C LYS A 264 -6.18 6.73 12.39
N GLY A 265 -5.76 7.95 12.74
CA GLY A 265 -4.37 8.39 12.57
C GLY A 265 -4.25 9.86 12.19
N SER A 266 -3.01 10.31 12.01
CA SER A 266 -2.71 11.61 11.40
C SER A 266 -3.15 11.60 9.95
N SER A 267 -3.89 12.62 9.54
CA SER A 267 -4.41 12.79 8.19
C SER A 267 -3.99 14.15 7.65
N LEU A 268 -3.77 14.21 6.35
CA LEU A 268 -3.62 15.45 5.60
C LEU A 268 -4.96 16.21 5.48
N PHE A 269 -6.06 15.50 5.73
CA PHE A 269 -7.42 16.00 5.59
C PHE A 269 -8.06 16.35 6.94
N ASP A 270 -8.73 17.49 6.99
CA ASP A 270 -9.74 17.80 8.00
C ASP A 270 -10.95 16.85 7.80
N SER A 271 -11.19 15.96 8.76
CA SER A 271 -12.29 14.98 8.64
C SER A 271 -13.64 15.60 9.01
N VAL A 272 -14.61 15.52 8.09
CA VAL A 272 -16.00 15.91 8.32
C VAL A 272 -16.84 14.63 8.42
N TRP A 273 -17.36 14.36 9.62
CA TRP A 273 -18.03 13.11 9.92
C TRP A 273 -19.54 13.22 9.68
N TRP A 274 -20.06 12.32 8.84
CA TRP A 274 -21.49 12.11 8.62
C TRP A 274 -22.28 13.31 8.10
N PRO A 275 -21.74 14.16 7.19
CA PRO A 275 -22.50 15.29 6.68
C PRO A 275 -23.76 14.79 5.95
N THR A 276 -24.91 15.38 6.28
CA THR A 276 -26.18 15.05 5.62
C THR A 276 -26.61 16.07 4.58
N SER A 277 -26.06 17.28 4.66
CA SER A 277 -26.27 18.36 3.69
C SER A 277 -24.97 19.10 3.33
N PRO A 278 -24.95 19.88 2.23
CA PRO A 278 -23.77 20.65 1.82
C PRO A 278 -23.33 21.71 2.85
N GLU A 279 -24.24 22.23 3.69
CA GLU A 279 -23.90 23.28 4.68
C GLU A 279 -23.09 22.77 5.86
N GLU A 280 -23.14 21.47 6.13
CA GLU A 280 -22.30 20.81 7.14
C GLU A 280 -20.83 20.66 6.69
N ILE A 281 -20.52 20.94 5.42
CA ILE A 281 -19.16 20.88 4.87
C ILE A 281 -18.61 22.31 4.71
N PRO A 282 -17.68 22.76 5.57
CA PRO A 282 -17.13 24.11 5.52
C PRO A 282 -16.49 24.44 4.18
N ASP A 283 -16.84 25.61 3.63
CA ASP A 283 -16.28 26.14 2.37
C ASP A 283 -15.18 27.17 2.64
N ARG A 284 -13.98 26.68 3.00
CA ARG A 284 -12.79 27.49 3.31
C ARG A 284 -11.52 26.81 2.74
N PRO A 285 -10.36 27.48 2.66
CA PRO A 285 -9.11 26.84 2.24
C PRO A 285 -8.75 25.60 3.10
N GLY A 286 -7.99 24.66 2.54
CA GLY A 286 -7.54 23.43 3.22
C GLY A 286 -8.34 22.17 2.85
N LEU A 287 -7.66 21.03 2.77
CA LEU A 287 -8.26 19.78 2.31
C LEU A 287 -9.16 19.14 3.37
N ARG A 288 -10.30 18.61 2.93
CA ARG A 288 -11.31 17.95 3.76
C ARG A 288 -11.62 16.56 3.24
N LEU A 289 -11.83 15.64 4.16
CA LEU A 289 -12.37 14.31 3.89
C LEU A 289 -13.76 14.24 4.53
N ALA A 290 -14.80 14.29 3.71
CA ALA A 290 -16.17 14.09 4.15
C ALA A 290 -16.52 12.59 4.09
N ILE A 291 -16.86 12.00 5.23
CA ILE A 291 -17.21 10.58 5.34
C ILE A 291 -18.73 10.46 5.44
N LEU A 292 -19.36 9.89 4.40
CA LEU A 292 -20.82 9.80 4.30
C LEU A 292 -21.39 8.69 5.20
N PRO A 293 -22.60 8.86 5.73
CA PRO A 293 -23.19 7.88 6.65
C PRO A 293 -23.55 6.55 5.95
N PRO A 294 -23.58 5.42 6.69
CA PRO A 294 -23.96 4.10 6.16
C PRO A 294 -25.48 3.96 6.03
N ALA A 295 -26.11 4.90 5.35
CA ALA A 295 -27.57 4.99 5.22
C ALA A 295 -27.95 5.53 3.84
N ASP A 296 -29.16 5.21 3.40
CA ASP A 296 -29.70 5.84 2.20
C ASP A 296 -29.71 7.36 2.34
N PRO A 297 -29.41 8.10 1.27
CA PRO A 297 -29.15 7.68 -0.11
C PRO A 297 -27.66 7.48 -0.44
N TRP A 298 -26.80 7.30 0.57
CA TRP A 298 -25.35 7.40 0.42
C TRP A 298 -24.66 6.09 0.04
N TRP A 299 -25.41 5.00 -0.04
CA TRP A 299 -24.94 3.73 -0.59
C TRP A 299 -24.73 3.85 -2.10
N ILE A 300 -23.53 3.53 -2.54
CA ILE A 300 -23.11 3.69 -3.92
C ILE A 300 -23.09 2.33 -4.60
N SER A 301 -24.00 2.11 -5.54
CA SER A 301 -24.11 0.87 -6.31
C SER A 301 -23.18 0.82 -7.52
N GLU A 302 -22.89 1.98 -8.12
CA GLU A 302 -22.01 2.12 -9.28
C GLU A 302 -20.91 3.14 -8.96
N PRO A 303 -19.68 2.98 -9.49
CA PRO A 303 -18.57 3.89 -9.24
C PRO A 303 -18.72 5.21 -10.02
N LYS A 304 -19.81 5.94 -9.76
CA LYS A 304 -20.20 7.19 -10.39
C LYS A 304 -20.85 8.11 -9.37
N ALA A 305 -20.61 9.41 -9.48
CA ALA A 305 -21.20 10.39 -8.58
C ALA A 305 -22.72 10.48 -8.80
N THR A 306 -23.49 10.32 -7.73
CA THR A 306 -24.92 10.61 -7.72
C THR A 306 -25.17 12.12 -7.72
N GLU A 307 -26.40 12.55 -7.97
CA GLU A 307 -26.78 13.95 -7.89
C GLU A 307 -26.49 14.54 -6.51
N LYS A 308 -26.80 13.79 -5.44
CA LYS A 308 -26.54 14.21 -4.05
C LYS A 308 -25.06 14.34 -3.76
N ILE A 309 -24.21 13.40 -4.19
CA ILE A 309 -22.75 13.56 -4.08
C ILE A 309 -22.29 14.79 -4.86
N THR A 310 -22.78 14.97 -6.08
CA THR A 310 -22.43 16.11 -6.92
C THR A 310 -22.80 17.43 -6.25
N SER A 311 -23.95 17.51 -5.56
CA SER A 311 -24.34 18.72 -4.83
C SER A 311 -23.38 19.09 -3.70
N LEU A 312 -22.72 18.13 -3.04
CA LEU A 312 -21.73 18.41 -1.98
C LEU A 312 -20.52 19.18 -2.53
N PHE A 313 -20.09 18.86 -3.77
CA PHE A 313 -18.98 19.55 -4.43
C PHE A 313 -19.38 20.89 -5.06
N MET A 314 -20.64 21.03 -5.49
CA MET A 314 -21.09 22.19 -6.26
C MET A 314 -21.72 23.31 -5.41
N THR A 315 -22.37 22.96 -4.31
CA THR A 315 -23.19 23.88 -3.51
C THR A 315 -22.69 24.02 -2.08
N LYS A 316 -22.93 25.19 -1.46
CA LYS A 316 -22.62 25.47 -0.05
C LYS A 316 -23.80 25.20 0.88
N ASN A 317 -25.02 25.31 0.37
CA ASN A 317 -26.25 25.28 1.16
C ASN A 317 -27.45 24.91 0.28
N GLN A 318 -28.60 24.75 0.91
CA GLN A 318 -29.87 24.45 0.24
C GLN A 318 -30.33 25.53 -0.75
N ALA A 319 -29.88 26.78 -0.57
CA ALA A 319 -30.10 27.86 -1.54
C ALA A 319 -29.23 27.73 -2.81
N SER A 320 -28.53 26.60 -2.98
CA SER A 320 -27.69 26.30 -4.15
C SER A 320 -26.60 27.34 -4.42
N GLN A 321 -26.12 28.04 -3.38
CA GLN A 321 -25.00 28.96 -3.54
C GLN A 321 -23.76 28.19 -3.98
N PRO A 322 -23.03 28.66 -5.01
CA PRO A 322 -21.90 27.94 -5.55
C PRO A 322 -20.76 27.83 -4.53
N ARG A 323 -20.26 26.61 -4.32
CA ARG A 323 -19.05 26.37 -3.51
C ARG A 323 -17.85 27.06 -4.16
N ILE A 324 -17.04 27.78 -3.36
CA ILE A 324 -15.85 28.50 -3.84
C ILE A 324 -14.66 27.56 -3.85
N TYR A 325 -14.38 26.89 -2.73
CA TYR A 325 -13.23 25.99 -2.57
C TYR A 325 -13.60 24.57 -2.99
N ARG A 326 -13.97 24.41 -4.27
CA ARG A 326 -14.41 23.12 -4.82
C ARG A 326 -13.29 22.10 -4.78
N ASN A 327 -12.06 22.54 -5.05
CA ASN A 327 -10.85 21.71 -5.08
C ASN A 327 -10.22 21.52 -3.69
N SER A 328 -11.03 21.44 -2.65
CA SER A 328 -10.57 21.18 -1.28
C SER A 328 -11.34 20.05 -0.60
N LEU A 329 -12.24 19.38 -1.33
CA LEU A 329 -13.10 18.33 -0.80
C LEU A 329 -12.75 16.98 -1.43
N VAL A 330 -12.70 15.96 -0.58
CA VAL A 330 -12.70 14.54 -0.92
C VAL A 330 -13.87 13.91 -0.16
N VAL A 331 -14.64 13.06 -0.81
CA VAL A 331 -15.78 12.37 -0.19
C VAL A 331 -15.51 10.87 -0.18
N LEU A 332 -15.69 10.22 0.97
CA LEU A 332 -15.65 8.77 1.12
C LEU A 332 -17.06 8.26 1.38
N ALA A 333 -17.53 7.34 0.55
CA ALA A 333 -18.87 6.76 0.64
C ALA A 333 -18.84 5.23 0.78
N PRO A 334 -19.88 4.65 1.39
CA PRO A 334 -20.04 3.20 1.46
C PRO A 334 -20.51 2.61 0.11
N ASP A 335 -19.97 1.44 -0.22
CA ASP A 335 -20.32 0.65 -1.39
C ASP A 335 -21.52 -0.26 -1.09
N ALA A 336 -22.60 -0.12 -1.87
CA ALA A 336 -23.83 -0.90 -1.71
C ALA A 336 -23.61 -2.41 -1.89
N SER A 337 -22.67 -2.81 -2.76
CA SER A 337 -22.39 -4.23 -3.03
C SER A 337 -21.82 -4.97 -1.82
N HIS A 338 -21.28 -4.25 -0.84
CA HIS A 338 -20.73 -4.80 0.41
C HIS A 338 -21.66 -4.56 1.60
N GLY A 339 -22.79 -3.88 1.40
CA GLY A 339 -23.69 -3.41 2.46
C GLY A 339 -24.25 -4.54 3.32
N ASP A 340 -24.89 -5.53 2.72
CA ASP A 340 -25.53 -6.63 3.45
C ASP A 340 -24.53 -7.46 4.26
N ASN A 341 -23.37 -7.75 3.67
CA ASN A 341 -22.31 -8.49 4.36
C ASN A 341 -21.73 -7.70 5.54
N MET A 342 -21.46 -6.40 5.34
CA MET A 342 -20.98 -5.51 6.40
C MET A 342 -22.00 -5.40 7.53
N ILE A 343 -23.27 -5.12 7.22
CA ILE A 343 -24.37 -5.04 8.19
C ILE A 343 -24.51 -6.36 8.95
N GLY A 344 -24.45 -7.50 8.26
CA GLY A 344 -24.52 -8.83 8.88
C GLY A 344 -23.39 -9.08 9.89
N LYS A 345 -22.14 -8.75 9.55
CA LYS A 345 -21.00 -8.91 10.48
C LYS A 345 -21.06 -7.94 11.66
N VAL A 346 -21.50 -6.70 11.44
CA VAL A 346 -21.70 -5.74 12.54
C VAL A 346 -22.83 -6.18 13.47
N ARG A 347 -23.96 -6.66 12.91
CA ARG A 347 -25.07 -7.21 13.68
C ARG A 347 -24.63 -8.38 14.55
N ARG A 348 -23.87 -9.33 14.00
CA ARG A 348 -23.30 -10.45 14.75
C ARG A 348 -22.36 -9.95 15.85
N ARG A 349 -21.50 -8.98 15.56
CA ARG A 349 -20.59 -8.38 16.55
C ARG A 349 -21.33 -7.73 17.72
N LEU A 350 -22.41 -7.00 17.44
CA LEU A 350 -23.26 -6.42 18.48
C LEU A 350 -23.96 -7.50 19.31
N ALA A 351 -24.48 -8.55 18.67
CA ALA A 351 -25.09 -9.67 19.36
C ALA A 351 -24.11 -10.39 20.31
N VAL A 352 -22.90 -10.69 19.82
CA VAL A 352 -21.84 -11.31 20.63
C VAL A 352 -21.40 -10.39 21.78
N GLN A 353 -21.28 -9.08 21.52
CA GLN A 353 -20.96 -8.10 22.56
C GLN A 353 -22.04 -8.06 23.65
N ASP A 354 -23.32 -7.97 23.26
CA ASP A 354 -24.43 -7.93 24.21
C ASP A 354 -24.53 -9.24 25.03
N ILE A 355 -24.17 -10.40 24.45
CA ILE A 355 -24.08 -11.69 25.19
C ILE A 355 -22.89 -11.69 26.14
N TYR A 356 -21.74 -11.17 25.71
CA TYR A 356 -20.53 -11.09 26.52
C TYR A 356 -20.69 -10.14 27.73
N GLU A 357 -21.48 -9.07 27.58
CA GLU A 357 -21.77 -8.12 28.65
C GLU A 357 -22.90 -8.59 29.58
N ASP A 358 -23.64 -9.63 29.20
CA ASP A 358 -24.70 -10.23 30.01
C ASP A 358 -24.10 -11.12 31.12
N GLY A 359 -23.98 -10.54 32.31
CA GLY A 359 -23.39 -11.22 33.47
C GLY A 359 -24.15 -12.47 33.91
N GLU A 360 -25.49 -12.45 33.83
CA GLU A 360 -26.31 -13.61 34.20
C GLU A 360 -26.09 -14.76 33.22
N PHE A 361 -26.14 -14.48 31.92
CA PHE A 361 -25.88 -15.49 30.90
C PHE A 361 -24.47 -16.10 31.04
N ARG A 362 -23.46 -15.27 31.31
CA ARG A 362 -22.08 -15.74 31.50
C ARG A 362 -21.93 -16.71 32.68
N THR A 363 -22.65 -16.49 33.78
CA THR A 363 -22.59 -17.43 34.93
C THR A 363 -23.19 -18.81 34.63
N MET A 364 -23.97 -18.93 33.55
CA MET A 364 -24.54 -20.22 33.11
C MET A 364 -23.62 -20.98 32.14
N LEU A 365 -22.54 -20.36 31.66
CA LEU A 365 -21.61 -20.98 30.73
C LEU A 365 -20.56 -21.84 31.47
N SER A 366 -20.19 -22.96 30.87
CA SER A 366 -18.99 -23.69 31.29
C SER A 366 -17.71 -22.93 30.92
N GLU A 367 -16.58 -23.26 31.54
CA GLU A 367 -15.28 -22.65 31.21
C GLU A 367 -14.92 -22.81 29.72
N GLU A 368 -15.26 -23.95 29.13
CA GLU A 368 -15.04 -24.22 27.70
C GLU A 368 -15.91 -23.28 26.82
N GLN A 369 -17.17 -23.06 27.22
CA GLN A 369 -18.08 -22.16 26.52
C GLN A 369 -17.70 -20.68 26.69
N GLU A 370 -17.17 -20.30 27.85
CA GLU A 370 -16.69 -18.95 28.10
C GLU A 370 -15.48 -18.61 27.21
N LYS A 371 -14.50 -19.53 27.12
CA LYS A 371 -13.37 -19.39 26.19
C LYS A 371 -13.82 -19.33 24.73
N ALA A 372 -14.83 -20.13 24.35
CA ALA A 372 -15.41 -20.09 23.03
C ALA A 372 -16.08 -18.73 22.73
N LEU A 373 -16.80 -18.15 23.70
CA LEU A 373 -17.41 -16.83 23.59
C LEU A 373 -16.36 -15.71 23.48
N GLU A 374 -15.27 -15.78 24.24
CA GLU A 374 -14.14 -14.84 24.12
C GLU A 374 -13.51 -14.87 22.73
N ARG A 375 -13.25 -16.07 22.21
CA ARG A 375 -12.72 -16.26 20.86
C ARG A 375 -13.69 -15.73 19.79
N GLU A 376 -14.98 -16.01 19.94
CA GLU A 376 -16.01 -15.53 19.02
C GLU A 376 -16.16 -14.00 19.07
N LYS A 377 -15.99 -13.38 20.25
CA LYS A 377 -15.94 -11.92 20.39
C LYS A 377 -14.78 -11.31 19.62
N ALA A 378 -13.57 -11.86 19.78
CA ALA A 378 -12.39 -11.40 19.04
C ALA A 378 -12.60 -11.57 17.52
N LYS A 379 -13.10 -12.73 17.08
CA LYS A 379 -13.44 -13.01 15.67
C LYS A 379 -14.46 -12.00 15.12
N ALA A 380 -15.56 -11.78 15.83
CA ALA A 380 -16.62 -10.86 15.39
C ALA A 380 -16.12 -9.41 15.34
N GLU A 381 -15.22 -9.01 16.24
CA GLU A 381 -14.57 -7.70 16.24
C GLU A 381 -13.66 -7.50 15.01
N ALA A 382 -12.78 -8.46 14.73
CA ALA A 382 -11.90 -8.43 13.57
C ALA A 382 -12.70 -8.38 12.26
N LEU A 383 -13.65 -9.31 12.09
CA LEU A 383 -14.44 -9.40 10.87
C LEU A 383 -15.35 -8.19 10.65
N ALA A 384 -15.95 -7.62 11.70
CA ALA A 384 -16.72 -6.38 11.56
C ALA A 384 -15.85 -5.21 11.12
N THR A 385 -14.64 -5.07 11.68
CA THR A 385 -13.69 -4.02 11.29
C THR A 385 -13.27 -4.17 9.83
N LEU A 386 -12.90 -5.39 9.43
CA LEU A 386 -12.51 -5.72 8.07
C LEU A 386 -13.60 -5.38 7.06
N ARG A 387 -14.84 -5.83 7.31
CA ARG A 387 -15.95 -5.58 6.39
C ARG A 387 -16.37 -4.11 6.35
N ILE A 388 -16.26 -3.37 7.46
CA ILE A 388 -16.46 -1.91 7.44
C ILE A 388 -15.43 -1.21 6.58
N GLY A 389 -14.16 -1.56 6.76
CA GLY A 389 -13.08 -1.00 5.95
C GLY A 389 -13.25 -1.29 4.46
N MET A 390 -13.59 -2.53 4.12
CA MET A 390 -13.89 -2.94 2.74
C MET A 390 -15.14 -2.26 2.19
N GLY A 391 -16.14 -1.94 3.02
CA GLY A 391 -17.37 -1.25 2.60
C GLY A 391 -17.15 0.24 2.32
N TYR A 392 -16.30 0.93 3.09
CA TYR A 392 -15.97 2.35 2.89
C TYR A 392 -14.85 2.53 1.88
N ARG A 393 -15.19 2.38 0.59
CA ARG A 393 -14.20 2.32 -0.49
C ARG A 393 -14.46 3.26 -1.66
N MET A 394 -15.60 3.95 -1.73
CA MET A 394 -15.92 4.82 -2.86
C MET A 394 -15.40 6.22 -2.60
N LEU A 395 -14.33 6.60 -3.29
CA LEU A 395 -13.64 7.88 -3.08
C LEU A 395 -13.97 8.83 -4.23
N PHE A 396 -14.55 9.99 -3.90
CA PHE A 396 -14.92 11.01 -4.85
C PHE A 396 -14.11 12.28 -4.66
N TYR A 397 -13.74 12.90 -5.78
CA TYR A 397 -13.02 14.16 -5.79
C TYR A 397 -13.33 14.93 -7.09
N PRO A 398 -13.18 16.25 -7.11
CA PRO A 398 -13.41 17.05 -8.31
C PRO A 398 -12.22 16.91 -9.25
N SER A 399 -12.48 16.77 -10.55
CA SER A 399 -11.45 16.76 -11.58
C SER A 399 -11.97 17.41 -12.86
N ALA A 400 -11.05 18.01 -13.60
CA ALA A 400 -11.30 18.53 -14.94
C ALA A 400 -10.17 18.02 -15.85
N LYS A 401 -10.37 16.85 -16.48
CA LYS A 401 -9.45 16.32 -17.50
C LYS A 401 -9.80 16.90 -18.87
N GLY A 402 -8.91 17.73 -19.43
CA GLY A 402 -9.04 18.41 -20.74
C GLY A 402 -9.22 19.93 -20.61
N GLU A 403 -8.65 20.70 -21.55
CA GLU A 403 -8.48 22.18 -21.46
C GLU A 403 -9.79 22.97 -21.34
N TYR A 404 -10.93 22.40 -21.74
CA TYR A 404 -12.23 23.10 -21.82
C TYR A 404 -13.43 22.35 -21.21
N LYS A 405 -13.21 21.29 -20.42
CA LYS A 405 -14.33 20.53 -19.84
C LYS A 405 -14.84 21.16 -18.54
N LYS A 406 -16.16 21.16 -18.37
CA LYS A 406 -16.82 21.50 -17.09
C LYS A 406 -16.25 20.60 -15.98
N PRO A 407 -15.99 21.13 -14.77
CA PRO A 407 -15.57 20.31 -13.64
C PRO A 407 -16.54 19.17 -13.41
N THR A 408 -16.02 17.95 -13.30
CA THR A 408 -16.78 16.74 -13.01
C THR A 408 -16.36 16.15 -11.67
N VAL A 409 -17.26 15.42 -11.04
CA VAL A 409 -16.91 14.61 -9.86
C VAL A 409 -16.50 13.23 -10.35
N VAL A 410 -15.24 12.88 -10.11
CA VAL A 410 -14.69 11.56 -10.45
C VAL A 410 -14.84 10.65 -9.24
N CYS A 411 -15.13 9.38 -9.50
CA CYS A 411 -15.13 8.32 -8.51
C CYS A 411 -13.96 7.38 -8.78
N THR A 412 -13.22 7.03 -7.73
CA THR A 412 -12.27 5.92 -7.74
C THR A 412 -12.60 4.97 -6.60
N THR A 413 -12.41 3.68 -6.85
CA THR A 413 -12.60 2.65 -5.82
C THR A 413 -11.29 2.35 -5.11
N LEU A 414 -11.29 2.41 -3.79
CA LEU A 414 -10.15 1.98 -2.96
C LEU A 414 -10.05 0.46 -2.97
N ARG A 415 -8.82 -0.06 -2.98
CA ARG A 415 -8.51 -1.47 -2.75
C ARG A 415 -7.82 -1.56 -1.39
N LEU A 416 -8.55 -2.02 -0.39
CA LEU A 416 -8.07 -2.18 0.98
C LEU A 416 -7.91 -3.67 1.26
N SER A 417 -6.70 -4.07 1.64
CA SER A 417 -6.40 -5.42 2.14
C SER A 417 -6.60 -5.52 3.65
N GLU A 418 -6.52 -6.74 4.19
CA GLU A 418 -6.53 -6.97 5.64
C GLU A 418 -5.39 -6.20 6.33
N ALA A 419 -4.18 -6.21 5.74
CA ALA A 419 -3.03 -5.49 6.24
C ALA A 419 -3.25 -3.97 6.25
N ASP A 420 -3.89 -3.41 5.22
CA ASP A 420 -4.20 -1.96 5.18
C ASP A 420 -5.20 -1.55 6.26
N LEU A 421 -6.10 -2.46 6.65
CA LEU A 421 -7.08 -2.24 7.71
C LEU A 421 -6.55 -2.61 9.10
N GLY A 422 -5.32 -3.14 9.17
CA GLY A 422 -4.72 -3.62 10.40
C GLY A 422 -5.46 -4.81 10.99
N VAL A 423 -6.17 -5.59 10.19
CA VAL A 423 -6.88 -6.79 10.64
C VAL A 423 -6.10 -8.03 10.21
N ASP A 424 -6.05 -9.01 11.08
CA ASP A 424 -5.61 -10.36 10.76
C ASP A 424 -6.81 -11.29 10.98
N SER A 425 -7.35 -11.85 9.91
CA SER A 425 -8.55 -12.69 9.98
C SER A 425 -8.29 -14.09 10.54
N GLU A 426 -7.04 -14.54 10.61
CA GLU A 426 -6.66 -15.84 11.18
C GLU A 426 -6.44 -15.75 12.69
N SER A 427 -5.67 -14.74 13.13
CA SER A 427 -5.42 -14.50 14.56
C SER A 427 -6.49 -13.64 15.25
N PHE A 428 -7.43 -13.09 14.46
CA PHE A 428 -8.45 -12.13 14.91
C PHE A 428 -7.88 -10.87 15.58
N ALA A 429 -6.63 -10.54 15.30
CA ALA A 429 -5.99 -9.35 15.85
C ALA A 429 -6.42 -8.08 15.09
N VAL A 430 -6.68 -7.01 15.83
CA VAL A 430 -6.96 -5.67 15.28
C VAL A 430 -5.88 -4.70 15.73
N ARG A 431 -5.14 -4.14 14.77
CA ARG A 431 -4.01 -3.23 14.91
C ARG A 431 -4.35 -1.86 14.31
N LYS A 432 -3.35 -0.98 14.20
CA LYS A 432 -3.51 0.33 13.59
C LYS A 432 -3.76 0.21 12.09
N SER A 433 -4.87 0.79 11.62
CA SER A 433 -5.20 0.91 10.20
C SER A 433 -4.28 1.91 9.48
N ARG A 434 -4.07 1.66 8.19
CA ARG A 434 -3.36 2.50 7.22
C ARG A 434 -4.28 3.04 6.12
N ALA A 435 -5.60 2.92 6.27
CA ALA A 435 -6.57 3.32 5.24
C ALA A 435 -6.41 4.78 4.78
N LEU A 436 -6.05 5.71 5.68
CA LEU A 436 -5.77 7.12 5.34
C LEU A 436 -4.52 7.27 4.46
N GLU A 437 -3.49 6.45 4.68
CA GLU A 437 -2.30 6.40 3.81
C GLU A 437 -2.68 5.87 2.42
N VAL A 438 -3.57 4.87 2.37
CA VAL A 438 -4.07 4.31 1.11
C VAL A 438 -4.90 5.33 0.33
N ILE A 439 -5.75 6.12 0.99
CA ILE A 439 -6.49 7.23 0.37
C ILE A 439 -5.51 8.23 -0.24
N THR A 440 -4.50 8.63 0.54
CA THR A 440 -3.47 9.59 0.11
C THR A 440 -2.70 9.06 -1.09
N ARG A 441 -2.24 7.81 -1.03
CA ARG A 441 -1.55 7.13 -2.13
C ARG A 441 -2.43 7.06 -3.38
N ARG A 442 -3.70 6.69 -3.22
CA ARG A 442 -4.63 6.60 -4.35
C ARG A 442 -4.81 7.95 -5.04
N LEU A 443 -4.87 9.04 -4.29
CA LEU A 443 -4.97 10.38 -4.87
C LEU A 443 -3.66 10.80 -5.59
N VAL A 444 -2.51 10.34 -5.12
CA VAL A 444 -1.23 10.53 -5.83
C VAL A 444 -1.21 9.74 -7.15
N ASP A 445 -1.64 8.48 -7.13
CA ASP A 445 -1.69 7.62 -8.32
C ASP A 445 -2.63 8.18 -9.40
N GLU A 446 -3.68 8.89 -8.99
CA GLU A 446 -4.64 9.57 -9.88
C GLU A 446 -4.18 10.97 -10.33
N ASP A 447 -2.94 11.37 -10.02
CA ASP A 447 -2.37 12.71 -10.23
C ASP A 447 -3.21 13.83 -9.60
N LYS A 448 -4.00 13.49 -8.58
CA LYS A 448 -4.90 14.43 -7.91
C LYS A 448 -4.32 15.00 -6.63
N LEU A 449 -3.33 14.37 -6.01
CA LEU A 449 -2.57 14.92 -4.88
C LEU A 449 -1.10 15.00 -5.24
N ARG A 450 -0.51 16.18 -5.08
CA ARG A 450 0.90 16.43 -5.38
C ARG A 450 1.69 16.70 -4.11
N LYS A 451 2.85 16.06 -4.03
CA LYS A 451 3.85 16.23 -2.95
C LYS A 451 5.13 16.92 -3.41
N ALA A 452 5.43 16.83 -4.71
CA ALA A 452 6.59 17.47 -5.31
C ALA A 452 6.32 18.94 -5.66
N GLU A 453 7.38 19.75 -5.68
CA GLU A 453 7.33 21.15 -6.09
C GLU A 453 6.75 21.32 -7.51
N TYR A 454 6.09 22.46 -7.73
CA TYR A 454 5.66 22.89 -9.06
C TYR A 454 6.78 23.67 -9.75
N SER A 455 6.87 23.58 -11.07
CA SER A 455 7.70 24.52 -11.82
C SER A 455 7.02 25.89 -11.85
N PRO A 456 7.78 26.99 -11.86
CA PRO A 456 7.21 28.32 -12.01
C PRO A 456 6.35 28.47 -13.27
N GLU A 457 6.77 27.85 -14.37
CA GLU A 457 6.04 27.84 -15.65
C GLU A 457 4.68 27.17 -15.53
N PHE A 458 4.54 26.13 -14.71
CA PHE A 458 3.26 25.47 -14.50
C PHE A 458 2.26 26.40 -13.82
N ILE A 459 2.71 27.13 -12.77
CA ILE A 459 1.87 28.10 -12.07
C ILE A 459 1.50 29.24 -13.03
N ARG A 460 2.46 29.74 -13.81
CA ARG A 460 2.21 30.73 -14.86
C ARG A 460 1.11 30.24 -15.81
N GLU A 461 1.28 29.08 -16.44
CA GLU A 461 0.35 28.57 -17.44
C GLU A 461 -1.05 28.26 -16.87
N LYS A 462 -1.13 27.64 -15.69
CA LYS A 462 -2.41 27.13 -15.17
C LYS A 462 -3.15 28.10 -14.24
N VAL A 463 -2.46 29.02 -13.57
CA VAL A 463 -3.06 29.96 -12.61
C VAL A 463 -3.24 31.36 -13.20
N PHE A 464 -2.29 31.85 -14.01
CA PHE A 464 -2.41 33.18 -14.62
C PHE A 464 -3.32 33.21 -15.85
N ALA A 465 -3.51 32.08 -16.52
CA ALA A 465 -4.50 31.96 -17.58
C ALA A 465 -5.93 31.92 -17.02
N ASP A 466 -6.81 32.75 -17.58
CA ASP A 466 -8.25 32.66 -17.30
C ASP A 466 -8.92 31.49 -18.07
N ARG A 467 -10.24 31.34 -17.95
CA ARG A 467 -10.98 30.27 -18.63
C ARG A 467 -10.98 30.39 -20.16
N SER A 468 -10.65 31.55 -20.70
CA SER A 468 -10.51 31.81 -22.14
C SER A 468 -9.08 31.62 -22.65
N GLY A 469 -8.13 31.33 -21.76
CA GLY A 469 -6.70 31.21 -22.07
C GLY A 469 -5.98 32.55 -22.10
N LYS A 470 -6.62 33.66 -21.72
CA LYS A 470 -5.98 34.97 -21.62
C LYS A 470 -5.14 35.04 -20.34
N MET A 471 -3.88 35.42 -20.49
CA MET A 471 -2.95 35.58 -19.38
C MET A 471 -3.19 36.91 -18.66
N ALA A 472 -3.42 36.84 -17.34
CA ALA A 472 -3.37 38.03 -16.49
C ALA A 472 -1.92 38.50 -16.33
N GLU A 473 -1.68 39.81 -16.36
CA GLU A 473 -0.34 40.37 -16.21
C GLU A 473 0.19 40.28 -14.77
N SER A 474 -0.72 40.31 -13.79
CA SER A 474 -0.39 40.13 -12.38
C SER A 474 -1.50 39.44 -11.59
N ARG A 475 -1.14 38.85 -10.45
CA ARG A 475 -2.05 38.27 -9.45
C ARG A 475 -1.49 38.41 -8.04
N LYS A 476 -2.37 38.49 -7.04
CA LYS A 476 -1.95 38.45 -5.63
C LYS A 476 -1.52 37.03 -5.23
N TYR A 477 -0.53 36.93 -4.35
CA TYR A 477 -0.03 35.65 -3.84
C TYR A 477 -1.13 34.81 -3.19
N GLY A 478 -1.99 35.43 -2.37
CA GLY A 478 -3.13 34.77 -1.77
C GLY A 478 -4.11 34.19 -2.80
N GLU A 479 -4.29 34.85 -3.95
CA GLU A 479 -5.11 34.32 -5.05
C GLU A 479 -4.46 33.13 -5.75
N VAL A 480 -3.13 33.13 -5.87
CA VAL A 480 -2.35 32.01 -6.42
C VAL A 480 -2.45 30.80 -5.51
N GLU A 481 -2.30 30.97 -4.19
CA GLU A 481 -2.51 29.89 -3.22
C GLU A 481 -3.95 29.37 -3.26
N ASP A 482 -4.93 30.28 -3.25
CA ASP A 482 -6.35 29.95 -3.29
C ASP A 482 -6.76 29.21 -4.56
N ALA A 483 -6.08 29.45 -5.69
CA ALA A 483 -6.37 28.76 -6.95
C ALA A 483 -6.29 27.25 -6.79
N PHE A 484 -5.31 26.73 -6.04
CA PHE A 484 -5.15 25.29 -5.78
C PHE A 484 -6.33 24.69 -4.98
N PHE A 485 -7.05 25.49 -4.20
CA PHE A 485 -8.24 25.05 -3.48
C PHE A 485 -9.55 25.34 -4.23
N LYS A 486 -9.54 26.28 -5.18
CA LYS A 486 -10.73 26.69 -5.94
C LYS A 486 -10.89 25.93 -7.27
N ASP A 487 -9.80 25.67 -7.99
CA ASP A 487 -9.82 25.15 -9.37
C ASP A 487 -9.65 23.62 -9.44
N PRO A 488 -10.68 22.86 -9.85
CA PRO A 488 -10.63 21.41 -10.02
C PRO A 488 -9.62 20.89 -11.04
N ARG A 489 -9.09 21.75 -11.92
CA ARG A 489 -8.03 21.41 -12.89
C ARG A 489 -6.69 21.17 -12.20
N LEU A 490 -6.47 21.78 -11.04
CA LEU A 490 -5.23 21.66 -10.28
C LEU A 490 -5.27 20.44 -9.36
N SER A 491 -4.12 19.84 -9.11
CA SER A 491 -3.96 18.80 -8.10
C SER A 491 -3.99 19.45 -6.71
N PHE A 492 -4.52 18.73 -5.74
CA PHE A 492 -4.39 19.06 -4.33
C PHE A 492 -2.91 19.20 -3.94
N ILE A 493 -2.65 20.08 -2.99
CA ILE A 493 -1.32 20.31 -2.43
C ILE A 493 -1.28 19.76 -1.01
N GLU A 494 -0.20 19.06 -0.67
CA GLU A 494 0.05 18.56 0.69
C GLU A 494 0.32 19.70 1.68
N SER A 495 1.00 20.75 1.21
CA SER A 495 1.29 21.94 1.99
C SER A 495 1.31 23.18 1.09
N LYS A 496 0.97 24.35 1.66
CA LYS A 496 1.13 25.64 1.00
C LYS A 496 2.60 25.94 0.65
N GLU A 497 3.55 25.35 1.38
CA GLU A 497 4.99 25.49 1.12
C GLU A 497 5.39 25.06 -0.29
N ILE A 498 4.68 24.09 -0.89
CA ILE A 498 4.91 23.63 -2.26
C ILE A 498 4.72 24.80 -3.26
N VAL A 499 3.69 25.63 -3.03
CA VAL A 499 3.41 26.80 -3.86
C VAL A 499 4.38 27.92 -3.52
N ARG A 500 4.66 28.14 -2.24
CA ARG A 500 5.62 29.16 -1.77
C ARG A 500 7.00 28.97 -2.41
N HIS A 501 7.55 27.76 -2.35
CA HIS A 501 8.86 27.46 -2.94
C HIS A 501 8.87 27.64 -4.46
N ALA A 502 7.81 27.21 -5.15
CA ALA A 502 7.69 27.42 -6.59
C ALA A 502 7.64 28.92 -6.93
N VAL A 503 6.92 29.72 -6.14
CA VAL A 503 6.87 31.19 -6.29
C VAL A 503 8.25 31.82 -6.11
N LEU A 504 8.98 31.44 -5.06
CA LEU A 504 10.32 31.96 -4.79
C LEU A 504 11.33 31.55 -5.86
N THR A 505 11.25 30.31 -6.36
CA THR A 505 12.10 29.82 -7.45
C THR A 505 11.86 30.61 -8.75
N GLY A 506 10.60 30.97 -9.04
CA GLY A 506 10.25 31.76 -10.22
C GLY A 506 10.82 33.17 -10.24
N VAL A 507 11.14 33.75 -9.08
CA VAL A 507 11.84 35.04 -8.99
C VAL A 507 13.27 34.91 -9.52
N GLY A 508 13.97 33.83 -9.15
CA GLY A 508 15.32 33.55 -9.61
C GLY A 508 15.40 33.17 -11.10
N GLN A 509 14.29 32.72 -11.68
CA GLN A 509 14.16 32.33 -13.08
C GLN A 509 13.57 33.43 -13.98
N ASP A 510 13.37 34.64 -13.45
CA ASP A 510 12.74 35.76 -14.16
C ASP A 510 11.35 35.38 -14.73
N THR A 511 10.60 34.52 -14.05
CA THR A 511 9.20 34.19 -14.42
C THR A 511 8.26 35.33 -14.03
N TRP A 512 8.48 35.92 -12.85
CA TRP A 512 7.73 37.06 -12.32
C TRP A 512 8.56 37.91 -11.38
N LEU A 513 8.15 39.17 -11.24
CA LEU A 513 8.53 40.09 -10.17
C LEU A 513 7.56 39.93 -9.00
N ILE A 514 8.05 40.08 -7.77
CA ILE A 514 7.18 40.15 -6.58
C ILE A 514 7.22 41.56 -6.02
N LEU A 515 6.08 42.25 -6.03
CA LEU A 515 5.88 43.50 -5.30
C LEU A 515 5.23 43.18 -3.95
N SER A 516 5.97 43.38 -2.86
CA SER A 516 5.49 43.18 -1.49
C SER A 516 5.65 44.45 -0.68
N GLY A 517 4.53 45.07 -0.31
CA GLY A 517 4.53 46.42 0.27
C GLY A 517 5.17 47.43 -0.68
N ASP A 518 6.25 48.07 -0.24
CA ASP A 518 7.00 49.07 -1.01
C ASP A 518 8.34 48.53 -1.56
N ARG A 519 8.42 47.21 -1.77
CA ARG A 519 9.62 46.54 -2.28
C ARG A 519 9.33 45.58 -3.42
N VAL A 520 10.19 45.61 -4.44
CA VAL A 520 10.19 44.70 -5.58
C VAL A 520 11.35 43.71 -5.49
N PHE A 521 11.03 42.43 -5.61
CA PHE A 521 11.99 41.33 -5.66
C PHE A 521 12.05 40.76 -7.09
N SER A 522 13.28 40.58 -7.56
CA SER A 522 13.65 40.05 -8.88
C SER A 522 14.92 39.20 -8.72
N SER A 523 15.34 38.49 -9.77
CA SER A 523 16.64 37.78 -9.80
C SER A 523 17.85 38.67 -9.49
N ARG A 524 17.70 39.99 -9.66
CA ARG A 524 18.77 40.99 -9.47
C ARG A 524 18.70 41.69 -8.12
N THR A 525 17.62 41.51 -7.36
CA THR A 525 17.43 42.18 -6.07
C THR A 525 18.20 41.42 -4.99
N GLY A 526 18.97 42.13 -4.16
CA GLY A 526 19.60 41.52 -2.98
C GLY A 526 18.62 41.30 -1.83
N GLY A 527 18.51 40.06 -1.32
CA GLY A 527 17.71 39.69 -0.15
C GLY A 527 16.64 38.61 -0.44
N GLU A 528 16.17 37.92 0.60
CA GLU A 528 15.09 36.92 0.45
C GLU A 528 13.72 37.60 0.29
N PRO A 529 12.89 37.17 -0.68
CA PRO A 529 11.55 37.71 -0.85
C PRO A 529 10.67 37.35 0.35
N VAL A 530 10.00 38.36 0.93
CA VAL A 530 8.95 38.14 1.93
C VAL A 530 7.60 38.09 1.21
N LEU A 531 6.93 36.95 1.29
CA LEU A 531 5.61 36.73 0.70
C LEU A 531 4.52 36.95 1.75
N HIS A 532 3.69 37.95 1.51
CA HIS A 532 2.42 38.21 2.20
C HIS A 532 1.25 37.88 1.25
N GLU A 533 0.04 37.65 1.77
CA GLU A 533 -1.13 37.31 0.93
C GLU A 533 -1.47 38.40 -0.10
N ASP A 534 -1.16 39.66 0.20
CA ASP A 534 -1.35 40.84 -0.65
C ASP A 534 -0.18 41.12 -1.60
N SER A 535 0.91 40.36 -1.52
CA SER A 535 2.06 40.51 -2.43
C SER A 535 1.63 40.24 -3.87
N GLU A 536 1.96 41.15 -4.78
CA GLU A 536 1.60 41.07 -6.19
C GLU A 536 2.70 40.34 -6.98
N LEU A 537 2.35 39.23 -7.62
CA LEU A 537 3.20 38.52 -8.58
C LEU A 537 2.90 39.06 -9.97
N ILE A 538 3.90 39.64 -10.62
CA ILE A 538 3.78 40.31 -11.91
C ILE A 538 4.61 39.54 -12.93
N LEU A 539 4.00 39.04 -14.01
CA LEU A 539 4.72 38.28 -15.03
C LEU A 539 5.79 39.14 -15.70
N TYR A 540 7.02 38.63 -15.76
CA TYR A 540 8.20 39.42 -16.15
C TYR A 540 8.12 40.00 -17.58
N ASP A 541 7.40 39.34 -18.48
CA ASP A 541 7.29 39.69 -19.90
C ASP A 541 6.07 40.57 -20.24
N THR A 542 5.53 41.30 -19.26
CA THR A 542 4.31 42.12 -19.41
C THR A 542 4.56 43.61 -19.30
N ASP A 543 3.65 44.43 -19.82
CA ASP A 543 3.74 45.89 -19.72
C ASP A 543 3.67 46.35 -18.25
N ARG A 544 2.91 45.64 -17.40
CA ARG A 544 2.92 45.83 -15.95
C ARG A 544 4.30 45.64 -15.30
N ALA A 545 5.09 44.67 -15.75
CA ALA A 545 6.45 44.48 -15.26
C ALA A 545 7.34 45.67 -15.66
N ARG A 546 7.27 46.12 -16.92
CA ARG A 546 8.04 47.30 -17.38
C ARG A 546 7.71 48.56 -16.58
N ALA A 547 6.42 48.83 -16.33
CA ALA A 547 6.00 49.94 -15.48
C ALA A 547 6.56 49.81 -14.06
N THR A 548 6.62 48.60 -13.51
CA THR A 548 7.21 48.35 -12.19
C THR A 548 8.72 48.58 -12.17
N GLU A 549 9.44 48.21 -13.25
CA GLU A 549 10.87 48.51 -13.41
C GLU A 549 11.15 50.02 -13.60
N GLU A 550 10.18 50.79 -14.07
CA GLU A 550 10.25 52.26 -14.13
C GLU A 550 10.18 52.90 -12.74
N ASP A 551 9.30 52.39 -11.87
CA ASP A 551 9.05 52.95 -10.54
C ASP A 551 10.01 52.44 -9.45
N PHE A 552 10.57 51.23 -9.61
CA PHE A 552 11.37 50.55 -8.59
C PHE A 552 12.78 50.19 -9.08
N CYS A 553 13.74 50.15 -8.15
CA CYS A 553 15.11 49.73 -8.43
C CYS A 553 15.27 48.22 -8.25
N LEU A 554 15.60 47.49 -9.32
CA LEU A 554 15.82 46.03 -9.28
C LEU A 554 17.06 45.58 -8.51
N LYS A 555 17.92 46.49 -8.02
CA LYS A 555 19.09 46.13 -7.19
C LYS A 555 18.75 46.10 -5.70
N CYS A 556 18.09 47.14 -5.19
CA CYS A 556 17.75 47.27 -3.77
C CYS A 556 16.29 47.00 -3.46
N GLY A 557 15.45 46.87 -4.49
CA GLY A 557 14.01 46.64 -4.42
C GLY A 557 13.16 47.86 -4.04
N ARG A 558 13.76 49.00 -3.64
CA ARG A 558 13.00 50.20 -3.22
C ARG A 558 12.53 51.02 -4.42
N ARG A 559 11.50 51.85 -4.22
CA ARG A 559 11.09 52.86 -5.22
C ARG A 559 12.27 53.75 -5.58
N LYS A 560 12.34 54.19 -6.83
CA LYS A 560 13.47 54.99 -7.34
C LYS A 560 13.59 56.35 -6.65
N ASP A 561 12.49 56.93 -6.21
CA ASP A 561 12.46 58.16 -5.39
C ASP A 561 13.09 57.97 -3.99
N ALA A 562 13.17 56.73 -3.50
CA ALA A 562 13.76 56.35 -2.21
C ALA A 562 14.98 55.41 -2.34
N CYS A 563 15.52 55.24 -3.55
CA CYS A 563 16.68 54.38 -3.82
C CYS A 563 17.97 55.21 -3.82
N GLU A 564 18.83 54.92 -2.84
CA GLU A 564 20.20 55.47 -2.74
C GLU A 564 21.19 54.79 -3.70
N CYS A 565 20.70 53.89 -4.56
CA CYS A 565 21.46 53.23 -5.60
C CYS A 565 21.77 54.17 -6.79
N GLY A 566 21.24 55.39 -6.75
CA GLY A 566 21.46 56.50 -7.67
C GLY A 566 22.30 57.63 -7.09
N ASP A 567 23.45 57.34 -6.48
CA ASP A 567 24.68 58.13 -6.62
C ASP A 567 25.88 57.23 -6.28
N ARG A 568 26.93 57.25 -7.11
CA ARG A 568 28.12 56.38 -7.03
C ARG A 568 28.70 56.28 -5.59
N PRO A 569 29.12 55.08 -5.14
CA PRO A 569 30.44 54.93 -4.56
C PRO A 569 31.47 54.75 -5.71
N PRO A 570 32.73 55.21 -5.55
CA PRO A 570 33.72 55.04 -6.59
C PRO A 570 33.90 53.54 -6.87
N SER A 571 34.13 53.20 -8.14
CA SER A 571 34.85 51.97 -8.47
C SER A 571 36.03 51.84 -7.51
N PRO A 572 36.25 50.68 -6.85
CA PRO A 572 37.46 50.52 -6.05
C PRO A 572 38.64 50.93 -6.93
N PRO A 573 39.61 51.71 -6.40
CA PRO A 573 40.75 52.12 -7.20
C PRO A 573 41.33 50.86 -7.84
N PRO A 574 41.67 50.88 -9.15
CA PRO A 574 42.30 49.72 -9.76
C PRO A 574 43.48 49.33 -8.89
N GLU A 575 43.49 48.11 -8.37
CA GLU A 575 44.61 47.60 -7.58
C GLU A 575 45.89 47.80 -8.42
N LEU A 576 46.72 48.74 -7.97
CA LEU A 576 47.97 49.10 -8.62
C LEU A 576 49.03 48.11 -8.15
N CYS A 577 49.88 47.67 -9.06
CA CYS A 577 51.01 46.84 -8.68
C CYS A 577 51.93 47.61 -7.71
N PRO A 578 52.29 47.05 -6.53
CA PRO A 578 53.12 47.74 -5.55
C PRO A 578 54.53 48.08 -6.05
N PHE A 579 55.02 47.40 -7.09
CA PHE A 579 56.36 47.65 -7.66
C PHE A 579 56.41 48.65 -8.83
N CYS A 580 55.33 48.80 -9.61
CA CYS A 580 55.34 49.65 -10.81
C CYS A 580 54.19 50.66 -10.90
N HIS A 581 53.27 50.60 -9.94
CA HIS A 581 52.09 51.48 -9.80
C HIS A 581 51.19 51.58 -11.04
N GLN A 582 51.23 50.59 -11.94
CA GLN A 582 50.26 50.44 -13.02
C GLN A 582 49.09 49.53 -12.59
N PRO A 583 47.89 49.69 -13.20
CA PRO A 583 46.75 48.80 -12.97
C PRO A 583 47.14 47.33 -13.18
N LEU A 584 46.67 46.42 -12.31
CA LEU A 584 47.01 44.99 -12.35
C LEU A 584 46.84 44.31 -13.71
N GLU A 585 45.90 44.79 -14.53
CA GLU A 585 45.66 44.27 -15.90
C GLU A 585 46.79 44.62 -16.89
N SER A 586 47.64 45.58 -16.54
CA SER A 586 48.71 46.15 -17.39
C SER A 586 50.13 45.91 -16.85
N CYS A 587 50.29 45.37 -15.64
CA CYS A 587 51.60 45.18 -14.99
C CYS A 587 52.37 43.98 -15.59
N LYS A 588 53.67 44.21 -15.91
CA LYS A 588 54.63 43.20 -16.42
C LYS A 588 55.64 42.74 -15.37
N CYS A 589 55.27 42.85 -14.11
CA CYS A 589 56.17 42.72 -12.95
C CYS A 589 56.37 41.26 -12.53
N GLY A 590 55.44 40.38 -12.93
CA GLY A 590 55.60 38.93 -12.92
C GLY A 590 56.20 38.41 -14.23
N GLU A 591 56.88 37.28 -14.17
CA GLU A 591 57.50 36.63 -15.33
C GLU A 591 56.56 35.51 -15.87
N GLU A 592 56.44 35.40 -17.20
CA GLU A 592 55.71 34.31 -17.86
C GLU A 592 56.69 33.33 -18.49
N TRP A 593 56.57 32.05 -18.18
CA TRP A 593 57.38 31.00 -18.80
C TRP A 593 56.51 30.06 -19.64
N PRO A 594 56.54 30.19 -20.99
CA PRO A 594 55.86 29.27 -21.87
C PRO A 594 56.64 27.96 -22.01
N ASN A 595 55.94 26.81 -22.02
CA ASN A 595 56.50 25.47 -22.26
C ASN A 595 57.52 24.98 -21.23
N LEU A 596 57.50 25.50 -19.99
CA LEU A 596 58.40 25.07 -18.91
C LEU A 596 58.04 23.63 -18.44
N PRO A 597 59.00 22.70 -18.32
CA PRO A 597 58.74 21.39 -17.73
C PRO A 597 58.20 21.54 -16.31
N LEU A 598 57.14 20.81 -15.97
CA LEU A 598 56.40 21.01 -14.71
C LEU A 598 57.29 20.85 -13.46
N GLN A 599 58.30 19.98 -13.54
CA GLN A 599 59.23 19.69 -12.45
C GLN A 599 60.23 20.81 -12.17
N GLU A 600 60.49 21.68 -13.14
CA GLU A 600 61.40 22.82 -13.01
C GLU A 600 60.69 24.06 -12.43
N VAL A 601 59.36 24.04 -12.37
CA VAL A 601 58.54 25.15 -11.89
C VAL A 601 58.88 25.57 -10.45
N PRO A 602 59.01 24.67 -9.46
CA PRO A 602 59.32 25.07 -8.07
C PRO A 602 60.64 25.84 -7.96
N GLY A 603 61.71 25.32 -8.59
CA GLY A 603 63.04 25.93 -8.56
C GLY A 603 63.10 27.29 -9.27
N ARG A 604 62.45 27.43 -10.44
CA ARG A 604 62.41 28.70 -11.19
C ARG A 604 61.64 29.79 -10.48
N VAL A 605 60.54 29.42 -9.83
CA VAL A 605 59.70 30.34 -9.04
C VAL A 605 60.47 30.82 -7.80
N ALA A 606 61.18 29.92 -7.11
CA ALA A 606 62.01 30.27 -5.95
C ALA A 606 63.22 31.14 -6.33
N GLU A 607 63.87 30.86 -7.46
CA GLU A 607 64.99 31.67 -7.99
C GLU A 607 64.52 33.09 -8.35
N LEU A 608 63.32 33.23 -8.93
CA LEU A 608 62.70 34.54 -9.21
C LEU A 608 62.44 35.34 -7.92
N ALA A 609 61.89 34.71 -6.89
CA ALA A 609 61.65 35.34 -5.59
C ALA A 609 62.97 35.85 -4.95
N LYS A 610 64.03 35.03 -4.97
CA LYS A 610 65.36 35.39 -4.45
C LYS A 610 65.99 36.53 -5.26
N LYS A 611 65.93 36.48 -6.60
CA LYS A 611 66.52 37.50 -7.49
C LYS A 611 65.83 38.87 -7.36
N LYS A 612 64.53 38.88 -7.12
CA LYS A 612 63.71 40.11 -7.01
C LYS A 612 63.53 40.59 -5.57
N ASN A 613 64.05 39.86 -4.58
CA ASN A 613 63.84 40.10 -3.15
C ASN A 613 62.36 40.37 -2.83
N ALA A 614 61.48 39.46 -3.28
CA ALA A 614 60.03 39.63 -3.23
C ALA A 614 59.34 38.34 -2.77
N LYS A 615 58.17 38.48 -2.14
CA LYS A 615 57.33 37.35 -1.74
C LYS A 615 56.32 37.03 -2.85
N ILE A 616 55.88 35.78 -2.95
CA ILE A 616 54.97 35.35 -4.03
C ILE A 616 53.53 35.25 -3.52
N SER A 617 52.60 35.90 -4.22
CA SER A 617 51.18 35.90 -3.86
C SER A 617 50.37 34.85 -4.62
N SER A 618 50.74 34.54 -5.87
CA SER A 618 50.11 33.44 -6.62
C SER A 618 50.98 32.86 -7.73
N VAL A 619 50.78 31.57 -8.01
CA VAL A 619 51.40 30.84 -9.13
C VAL A 619 50.28 30.16 -9.92
N VAL A 620 50.23 30.40 -11.23
CA VAL A 620 49.26 29.79 -12.14
C VAL A 620 50.01 28.92 -13.14
N VAL A 621 49.64 27.64 -13.20
CA VAL A 621 50.22 26.65 -14.12
C VAL A 621 49.12 26.12 -15.04
N GLN A 622 49.31 26.25 -16.34
CA GLN A 622 48.36 25.82 -17.36
C GLN A 622 48.89 24.61 -18.13
N VAL A 623 48.06 23.57 -18.34
CA VAL A 623 48.39 22.40 -19.19
C VAL A 623 47.28 22.14 -20.19
N ASN A 624 47.65 21.62 -21.37
CA ASN A 624 46.77 21.55 -22.55
C ASN A 624 46.59 20.11 -23.11
N LYS A 625 47.10 19.06 -22.45
CA LYS A 625 46.90 17.66 -22.88
C LYS A 625 46.08 16.91 -21.84
N VAL A 626 45.16 16.06 -22.30
CA VAL A 626 44.18 15.32 -21.48
C VAL A 626 44.86 14.44 -20.40
N GLY A 627 45.98 13.79 -20.73
CA GLY A 627 46.76 13.01 -19.77
C GLY A 627 47.39 13.85 -18.65
N ASP A 628 47.79 15.07 -18.97
CA ASP A 628 48.43 16.02 -18.04
C ASP A 628 47.38 16.66 -17.09
N VAL A 629 46.14 16.83 -17.57
CA VAL A 629 44.99 17.28 -16.76
C VAL A 629 44.66 16.28 -15.65
N ALA A 630 44.70 14.99 -15.96
CA ALA A 630 44.48 13.92 -14.97
C ALA A 630 45.57 13.88 -13.90
N PHE A 631 46.82 14.20 -14.26
CA PHE A 631 47.93 14.31 -13.31
C PHE A 631 47.76 15.50 -12.36
N LEU A 632 47.41 16.69 -12.88
CA LEU A 632 47.13 17.86 -12.02
C LEU A 632 45.91 17.66 -11.11
N LEU A 633 44.87 16.97 -11.58
CA LEU A 633 43.69 16.61 -10.77
C LEU A 633 44.04 15.64 -9.63
N ARG A 634 45.01 14.74 -9.81
CA ARG A 634 45.48 13.84 -8.74
C ARG A 634 46.36 14.56 -7.72
N LEU A 635 47.14 15.55 -8.16
CA LEU A 635 48.04 16.33 -7.30
C LEU A 635 47.34 17.43 -6.50
N SER A 636 46.16 17.89 -6.93
CA SER A 636 45.44 18.98 -6.24
C SER A 636 45.03 18.62 -4.81
N SER A 637 44.86 17.34 -4.48
CA SER A 637 44.58 16.90 -3.10
C SER A 637 45.79 16.99 -2.17
N THR A 638 47.00 17.06 -2.72
CA THR A 638 48.27 17.13 -1.96
C THR A 638 48.86 18.54 -1.86
N LEU A 639 48.31 19.52 -2.59
CA LEU A 639 48.81 20.91 -2.62
C LEU A 639 47.91 21.80 -1.74
N ALA A 640 48.45 22.31 -0.63
CA ALA A 640 47.71 23.20 0.27
C ALA A 640 47.43 24.56 -0.40
N GLY A 641 46.16 25.00 -0.45
CA GLY A 641 45.76 26.31 -0.98
C GLY A 641 45.59 26.40 -2.51
N ALA A 642 45.56 25.28 -3.21
CA ALA A 642 45.38 25.23 -4.65
C ALA A 642 43.90 25.24 -5.09
N LYS A 643 43.54 26.05 -6.09
CA LYS A 643 42.25 26.03 -6.80
C LYS A 643 42.47 25.49 -8.22
N LEU A 644 41.81 24.39 -8.56
CA LEU A 644 41.93 23.75 -9.87
C LEU A 644 40.65 23.95 -10.69
N GLN A 645 40.79 24.45 -11.91
CA GLN A 645 39.68 24.66 -12.85
C GLN A 645 39.94 23.87 -14.14
N THR A 646 38.98 23.03 -14.54
CA THR A 646 39.07 22.22 -15.76
C THR A 646 37.81 22.37 -16.62
N GLU A 647 37.98 22.57 -17.93
CA GLU A 647 36.90 22.56 -18.91
C GLU A 647 37.04 21.36 -19.85
N VAL A 648 35.99 20.53 -19.93
CA VAL A 648 35.88 19.41 -20.89
C VAL A 648 34.49 19.43 -21.51
N GLY A 649 34.36 20.05 -22.69
CA GLY A 649 33.08 20.16 -23.39
C GLY A 649 32.01 20.93 -22.59
N ALA A 650 30.74 20.50 -22.65
CA ALA A 650 29.61 21.17 -22.01
C ALA A 650 29.48 20.89 -20.49
N LEU A 651 30.47 20.27 -19.85
CA LEU A 651 30.45 19.93 -18.42
C LEU A 651 31.48 20.77 -17.67
N LYS A 652 31.00 21.59 -16.73
CA LYS A 652 31.83 22.46 -15.89
C LYS A 652 31.98 21.82 -14.51
N VAL A 653 33.20 21.44 -14.13
CA VAL A 653 33.49 20.85 -12.81
C VAL A 653 34.42 21.78 -12.05
N SER A 654 34.00 22.20 -10.85
CA SER A 654 34.78 23.04 -9.94
C SER A 654 34.91 22.34 -8.60
N VAL A 655 36.14 22.20 -8.09
CA VAL A 655 36.44 21.63 -6.77
C VAL A 655 37.09 22.72 -5.92
N ASP A 656 36.46 23.07 -4.80
CA ASP A 656 36.98 24.05 -3.83
C ASP A 656 37.24 23.32 -2.49
N MET A 657 38.43 23.50 -1.92
CA MET A 657 38.76 23.00 -0.57
C MET A 657 38.85 24.17 0.41
N VAL A 658 38.05 24.12 1.48
CA VAL A 658 38.21 24.99 2.65
C VAL A 658 38.09 24.13 3.91
N ASN A 659 39.17 24.09 4.71
CA ASN A 659 39.26 23.52 6.06
C ASN A 659 38.94 22.02 6.20
N GLY A 660 39.73 21.18 5.53
CA GLY A 660 40.28 19.97 6.13
C GLY A 660 39.38 18.78 6.47
N ASN A 661 38.04 18.80 6.34
CA ASN A 661 37.24 17.59 6.64
C ASN A 661 35.90 17.40 5.88
N ASP A 662 35.55 18.21 4.89
CA ASP A 662 34.39 17.91 4.00
C ASP A 662 34.69 18.31 2.55
N VAL A 663 34.29 17.46 1.60
CA VAL A 663 34.55 17.63 0.15
C VAL A 663 33.28 18.09 -0.55
N GLY A 664 33.23 19.34 -0.99
CA GLY A 664 32.19 19.87 -1.88
C GLY A 664 32.66 19.86 -3.35
N THR A 665 32.00 19.07 -4.20
CA THR A 665 32.17 19.10 -5.66
C THR A 665 30.90 19.68 -6.30
N SER A 666 31.01 20.74 -7.10
CA SER A 666 29.87 21.28 -7.84
C SER A 666 29.82 20.66 -9.24
N ILE A 667 28.74 19.90 -9.49
CA ILE A 667 28.36 19.37 -10.81
C ILE A 667 26.91 19.82 -11.05
N GLN A 668 26.68 20.60 -12.10
CA GLN A 668 25.35 21.09 -12.45
C GLN A 668 24.67 20.10 -13.42
N ALA A 669 23.60 19.44 -12.97
CA ALA A 669 22.71 18.62 -13.79
C ALA A 669 21.27 18.71 -13.23
N ASP A 670 20.27 18.78 -14.11
CA ASP A 670 18.87 18.96 -13.73
C ASP A 670 18.21 17.65 -13.23
N ARG A 671 17.75 17.65 -11.95
CA ARG A 671 16.85 16.71 -11.20
C ARG A 671 17.48 15.72 -10.16
N PRO A 672 16.70 15.28 -9.12
CA PRO A 672 17.12 15.30 -7.69
C PRO A 672 17.73 14.01 -7.07
N ARG A 673 18.18 14.18 -5.82
CA ARG A 673 19.07 13.38 -4.93
C ARG A 673 19.02 11.84 -4.90
N GLU A 674 18.00 11.14 -5.38
CA GLU A 674 17.99 9.65 -5.35
C GLU A 674 18.85 9.02 -6.46
N MET A 675 19.24 9.80 -7.47
CA MET A 675 20.20 9.39 -8.50
C MET A 675 21.68 9.58 -8.09
N TRP A 676 21.98 10.03 -6.86
CA TRP A 676 23.35 10.35 -6.45
C TRP A 676 24.33 9.18 -6.58
N SER A 677 23.90 7.96 -6.27
CA SER A 677 24.71 6.75 -6.48
C SER A 677 24.94 6.48 -7.97
N THR A 678 23.93 6.70 -8.81
CA THR A 678 23.97 6.45 -10.26
C THR A 678 24.80 7.51 -10.99
N ILE A 679 24.71 8.77 -10.58
CA ILE A 679 25.52 9.88 -11.10
C ILE A 679 26.98 9.72 -10.67
N LYS A 680 27.23 9.31 -9.42
CA LYS A 680 28.59 8.97 -8.95
C LYS A 680 29.21 7.84 -9.77
N THR A 681 28.47 6.75 -9.99
CA THR A 681 28.94 5.63 -10.82
C THR A 681 29.11 6.03 -12.29
N ALA A 682 28.27 6.92 -12.83
CA ALA A 682 28.40 7.44 -14.19
C ALA A 682 29.64 8.35 -14.34
N VAL A 683 29.93 9.21 -13.37
CA VAL A 683 31.12 10.09 -13.37
C VAL A 683 32.39 9.26 -13.17
N GLU A 684 32.39 8.27 -12.27
CA GLU A 684 33.50 7.31 -12.11
C GLU A 684 33.72 6.48 -13.38
N GLY A 685 32.64 6.06 -14.06
CA GLY A 685 32.69 5.36 -15.35
C GLY A 685 33.20 6.23 -16.51
N LEU A 686 32.82 7.50 -16.55
CA LEU A 686 33.26 8.46 -17.57
C LEU A 686 34.74 8.83 -17.37
N LEU A 687 35.18 8.97 -16.12
CA LEU A 687 36.60 9.12 -15.76
C LEU A 687 37.43 7.86 -16.07
N ALA A 688 36.87 6.66 -15.89
CA ALA A 688 37.48 5.38 -16.29
C ALA A 688 37.59 5.23 -17.83
N GLN A 689 36.60 5.72 -18.59
CA GLN A 689 36.63 5.75 -20.05
C GLN A 689 37.63 6.77 -20.63
N ILE A 690 37.80 7.90 -19.95
CA ILE A 690 38.80 8.91 -20.29
C ILE A 690 40.23 8.42 -19.97
N THR A 691 40.43 7.79 -18.81
CA THR A 691 41.74 7.21 -18.42
C THR A 691 42.14 5.96 -19.19
N SER A 692 41.18 5.25 -19.81
CA SER A 692 41.43 4.12 -20.71
C SER A 692 41.65 4.51 -22.18
N GLY A 693 41.79 5.81 -22.47
CA GLY A 693 42.22 6.31 -23.79
C GLY A 693 41.15 6.28 -24.89
N LYS A 694 39.85 6.14 -24.55
CA LYS A 694 38.76 6.09 -25.53
C LYS A 694 38.03 7.42 -25.77
N GLY A 695 38.43 8.51 -25.10
CA GLY A 695 37.87 9.84 -25.32
C GLY A 695 38.70 10.69 -26.29
N GLN A 696 38.15 11.07 -27.44
CA GLN A 696 38.74 12.07 -28.32
C GLN A 696 38.24 13.48 -27.95
N GLY A 697 39.15 14.41 -27.65
CA GLY A 697 38.84 15.82 -27.38
C GLY A 697 40.07 16.64 -26.96
N LYS A 698 40.04 17.96 -27.21
CA LYS A 698 41.02 18.92 -26.67
C LYS A 698 40.58 19.32 -25.25
N ALA A 699 41.43 19.14 -24.24
CA ALA A 699 41.15 19.54 -22.86
C ALA A 699 42.18 20.59 -22.38
N ARG A 700 41.73 21.54 -21.55
CA ARG A 700 42.57 22.57 -20.94
C ARG A 700 42.29 22.64 -19.44
N ALA A 701 43.35 22.69 -18.64
CA ALA A 701 43.25 22.84 -17.20
C ALA A 701 44.16 23.97 -16.71
N ASN A 702 43.63 24.75 -15.76
CA ASN A 702 44.35 25.79 -15.06
C ASN A 702 44.44 25.42 -13.57
N LEU A 703 45.66 25.29 -13.07
CA LEU A 703 45.95 25.19 -11.64
C LEU A 703 46.33 26.57 -11.13
N ILE A 704 45.56 27.13 -10.21
CA ILE A 704 45.76 28.45 -9.63
C ILE A 704 46.03 28.28 -8.14
N MET A 705 47.25 28.54 -7.68
CA MET A 705 47.59 28.52 -6.26
C MET A 705 47.70 29.94 -5.73
N ARG A 706 46.97 30.23 -4.65
CA ARG A 706 47.00 31.53 -3.96
C ARG A 706 47.42 31.32 -2.52
N PHE A 707 48.45 32.03 -2.09
CA PHE A 707 48.91 31.97 -0.70
C PHE A 707 48.12 32.97 0.15
N ARG A 708 47.68 32.56 1.35
CA ARG A 708 46.92 33.45 2.27
C ARG A 708 47.76 34.60 2.83
N GLN A 709 49.08 34.41 2.92
CA GLN A 709 50.08 35.44 3.21
C GLN A 709 51.21 35.28 2.20
N PRO A 710 51.89 36.36 1.77
CA PRO A 710 52.94 36.27 0.75
C PRO A 710 54.08 35.38 1.26
N ALA A 711 54.39 34.34 0.51
CA ALA A 711 55.32 33.30 0.96
C ALA A 711 56.76 33.59 0.50
N GLY A 712 57.73 33.29 1.37
CA GLY A 712 59.15 33.39 1.06
C GLY A 712 59.61 32.32 0.07
N ALA A 713 60.80 32.47 -0.51
CA ALA A 713 61.28 31.58 -1.57
C ALA A 713 61.29 30.09 -1.18
N ASP A 714 61.75 29.76 0.04
CA ASP A 714 61.85 28.37 0.49
C ASP A 714 60.47 27.76 0.84
N GLU A 715 59.53 28.57 1.33
CA GLU A 715 58.14 28.15 1.60
C GLU A 715 57.36 27.86 0.33
N VAL A 716 57.58 28.66 -0.72
CA VAL A 716 56.98 28.44 -2.04
C VAL A 716 57.57 27.19 -2.70
N GLU A 717 58.89 26.99 -2.60
CA GLU A 717 59.55 25.80 -3.13
C GLU A 717 59.03 24.51 -2.47
N ASP A 718 58.88 24.50 -1.15
CA ASP A 718 58.29 23.39 -0.40
C ASP A 718 56.83 23.15 -0.78
N ALA A 719 56.02 24.21 -0.91
CA ALA A 719 54.62 24.11 -1.30
C ALA A 719 54.42 23.57 -2.73
N LEU A 720 55.38 23.82 -3.62
CA LEU A 720 55.35 23.40 -5.02
C LEU A 720 56.10 22.07 -5.27
N ARG A 721 56.86 21.56 -4.30
CA ARG A 721 57.67 20.33 -4.39
C ARG A 721 56.91 19.10 -4.94
N PRO A 722 55.59 18.90 -4.68
CA PRO A 722 54.84 17.79 -5.28
C PRO A 722 54.78 17.81 -6.82
N LEU A 723 54.98 18.97 -7.45
CA LEU A 723 55.06 19.08 -8.92
C LEU A 723 56.34 18.44 -9.50
N SER A 724 57.33 18.14 -8.65
CA SER A 724 58.61 17.53 -9.02
C SER A 724 58.66 16.00 -8.79
N MET A 725 57.53 15.36 -8.48
CA MET A 725 57.46 13.90 -8.24
C MET A 725 57.65 13.06 -9.53
N SER A 726 57.99 11.78 -9.37
CA SER A 726 58.23 10.83 -10.47
C SER A 726 57.01 10.72 -11.39
N GLY A 727 57.20 10.96 -12.69
CA GLY A 727 56.14 10.99 -13.70
C GLY A 727 55.81 12.38 -14.26
N ALA A 728 56.26 13.46 -13.61
CA ALA A 728 56.11 14.83 -14.12
C ALA A 728 57.14 15.20 -15.22
N GLU A 729 58.19 14.37 -15.41
CA GLU A 729 59.30 14.56 -16.39
C GLU A 729 58.84 14.74 -17.84
N ALA A 730 57.72 14.09 -18.20
CA ALA A 730 57.19 14.10 -19.56
C ALA A 730 56.17 15.23 -19.82
N ILE A 731 55.80 16.01 -18.79
CA ILE A 731 54.70 16.98 -18.83
C ILE A 731 55.26 18.40 -19.03
N LYS A 732 54.87 19.06 -20.13
CA LYS A 732 55.26 20.46 -20.42
C LYS A 732 54.09 21.39 -20.08
N ALA A 733 54.30 22.34 -19.16
CA ALA A 733 53.32 23.36 -18.84
C ALA A 733 53.16 24.30 -20.04
N ALA A 734 51.94 24.51 -20.51
CA ALA A 734 51.66 25.40 -21.64
C ALA A 734 51.98 26.87 -21.32
N ASN A 735 51.71 27.32 -20.09
CA ASN A 735 52.15 28.62 -19.60
C ASN A 735 52.20 28.62 -18.06
N VAL A 736 53.18 29.31 -17.49
CA VAL A 736 53.31 29.53 -16.04
C VAL A 736 53.39 31.03 -15.76
N ARG A 737 52.51 31.52 -14.88
CA ARG A 737 52.45 32.93 -14.44
C ARG A 737 52.66 33.03 -12.95
N VAL A 738 53.52 33.95 -12.51
CA VAL A 738 53.76 34.22 -11.09
C VAL A 738 53.46 35.68 -10.78
N LYS A 739 52.78 35.96 -9.67
CA LYS A 739 52.59 37.32 -9.14
C LYS A 739 53.44 37.54 -7.89
N LEU A 740 54.14 38.67 -7.84
CA LEU A 740 55.03 39.10 -6.76
C LEU A 740 54.40 40.20 -5.92
N GLU A 741 54.75 40.27 -4.64
CA GLU A 741 54.47 41.35 -3.69
C GLU A 741 55.78 41.79 -2.99
N GLU A 742 55.90 43.08 -2.65
CA GLU A 742 57.07 43.63 -1.94
C GLU A 742 57.24 42.97 -0.56
N SER A 743 58.49 42.63 -0.20
CA SER A 743 58.83 42.28 1.18
C SER A 743 59.08 43.55 1.98
N GLU A 744 58.42 43.73 3.12
CA GLU A 744 58.86 44.69 4.15
C GLU A 744 60.30 44.43 4.59
#